data_AF-A0A934K320-F1
#
_entry.id   AF-A0A934K320-F1
#
_cell.length_a   1.000
_cell.length_b   1.000
_cell.length_c   1.000
_cell.angle_alpha   90.00
_cell.angle_beta   90.00
_cell.angle_gamma   90.00
#
_symmetry.space_group_name_H-M   'P 1'
#
loop_
_entity.id
_entity.type
_entity.pdbx_description
1 polymer ?
#
loop_
_entity_poly.entity_id
_entity_poly.type
_entity_poly.pdbx_seq_one_letter_code
_entity_poly.pdbx_strand_id
1 'polypeptide(L)'
;MRPTAALTSLEKSQGLIRPNYLSGLVGGITSDQLGLIRHIPGVEVAAPIAVVGFVNWPAGTTLDLQSQVAGHLISVFRISQSAVGDAGLSHFPTTTRYLVVAPTGHLATGLGGITELRIGSITIACSGMVSCEDGSTTDGSPAAATTFVSFNEPILLAGVDPTAEAALDGAAGCVRSGRYLQAGDSPRLAGDTGPAIPVLASTTSSIDETVSVRVDAASDPQRILAGADPASLGTWSSVATHATTADQLFQGFLTQGLGSYYNLSPLQVPGPVGYGVVGADHLAARSVPPDLSVFNNPFGNAVVVPPEAQDTWVRAIIAHEFVNSGAATPQGQPTLQPPNRWQIVGRFDSQCLSGVGSSVASLAGFAPATVTTSDGRHLGATRSVAGYVNPPPALLTTLDGAAYFADPARFAGGPGAAFISAIRIRVANVQQPGPLSEARLARVAADIHAATGLAVDIVKGSAQTAVSVDLPAGNFGRPALTVTERWSVKGVVVDFVTTVGRANLALFAIVLLGAAILVGQTTYSSARRRRHEFGVLRAFGWSPGRIVLLVEMETVTLAAVVGVAALLVDVIVAGRLHTGSVGWQLALSPLVAIGVAALAAAVPALLISRSSVVETLRPSRRSRRRSRAPSLVGFAIREMIGAWRAEALLGAGAVGLGGALIGGAVLISTSFGGEVDASLLGTVVSGQLRGFHVVLGALVLVVGVVAAGQIVTLSYLERQSDLAVLRALGWHRRTVAAVAVIQALVMGLVGGIAAAACVALAGWVLGAAVAPTAAASCAALAVSVLGGGLASAGPLLLAWKASPSALLRN
;
A
#
# COMPACT_ATOMS: atom_id res chain seq x y z
N MET A 1 -1.98 -10.79 14.55
CA MET A 1 -2.97 -11.26 15.54
C MET A 1 -2.91 -10.38 16.76
N ARG A 2 -4.04 -10.22 17.44
CA ARG A 2 -4.20 -9.29 18.56
C ARG A 2 -5.36 -9.74 19.46
N PRO A 3 -5.40 -9.31 20.73
CA PRO A 3 -6.54 -9.56 21.60
C PRO A 3 -7.83 -9.01 20.97
N THR A 4 -8.95 -9.73 21.09
CA THR A 4 -10.23 -9.29 20.52
C THR A 4 -10.72 -7.98 21.14
N ALA A 5 -10.36 -7.71 22.40
CA ALA A 5 -10.63 -6.45 23.08
C ALA A 5 -9.86 -5.24 22.49
N ALA A 6 -8.77 -5.47 21.78
CA ALA A 6 -7.98 -4.42 21.14
C ALA A 6 -8.65 -3.81 19.89
N LEU A 7 -9.65 -4.50 19.32
CA LEU A 7 -10.37 -4.09 18.11
C LEU A 7 -11.11 -2.76 18.31
N THR A 8 -10.68 -1.73 17.59
CA THR A 8 -11.31 -0.41 17.59
C THR A 8 -12.70 -0.45 16.94
N SER A 9 -13.54 0.55 17.20
CA SER A 9 -14.85 0.68 16.57
C SER A 9 -14.75 0.79 15.04
N LEU A 10 -13.78 1.57 14.53
CA LEU A 10 -13.53 1.74 13.10
C LEU A 10 -13.07 0.44 12.43
N GLU A 11 -12.28 -0.37 13.10
CA GLU A 11 -11.90 -1.67 12.57
C GLU A 11 -13.09 -2.63 12.47
N LYS A 12 -14.03 -2.56 13.41
CA LYS A 12 -15.24 -3.39 13.41
C LYS A 12 -16.27 -2.92 12.38
N SER A 13 -16.41 -1.61 12.19
CA SER A 13 -17.44 -1.04 11.29
C SER A 13 -16.97 -0.87 9.84
N GLN A 14 -15.70 -0.50 9.63
CA GLN A 14 -15.15 -0.13 8.32
C GLN A 14 -13.92 -0.96 7.92
N GLY A 15 -13.41 -1.84 8.79
CA GLY A 15 -12.23 -2.65 8.47
C GLY A 15 -10.93 -1.85 8.34
N LEU A 16 -10.89 -0.62 8.86
CA LEU A 16 -9.75 0.29 8.75
C LEU A 16 -8.80 0.16 9.94
N ILE A 17 -7.52 -0.15 9.68
CA ILE A 17 -6.47 -0.28 10.69
C ILE A 17 -5.46 0.87 10.52
N ARG A 18 -5.25 1.64 11.58
CA ARG A 18 -4.28 2.73 11.62
C ARG A 18 -2.82 2.24 11.57
N PRO A 19 -1.88 2.97 10.95
CA PRO A 19 -0.45 2.76 11.13
C PRO A 19 -0.01 2.79 12.61
N ASN A 20 1.11 2.13 12.90
CA ASN A 20 1.70 2.06 14.24
C ASN A 20 0.70 1.70 15.36
N TYR A 21 -0.34 0.91 15.05
CA TYR A 21 -1.38 0.52 16.01
C TYR A 21 -0.82 -0.25 17.22
N LEU A 22 0.33 -0.90 17.08
CA LEU A 22 1.00 -1.62 18.17
C LEU A 22 1.45 -0.69 19.30
N SER A 23 1.81 0.56 19.01
CA SER A 23 2.33 1.51 20.02
C SER A 23 1.36 1.78 21.18
N GLY A 24 0.07 1.50 21.01
CA GLY A 24 -0.95 1.64 22.05
C GLY A 24 -1.61 0.32 22.48
N LEU A 25 -1.01 -0.84 22.14
CA LEU A 25 -1.51 -2.16 22.53
C LEU A 25 -0.61 -2.78 23.58
N VAL A 26 -1.13 -3.00 24.79
CA VAL A 26 -0.38 -3.64 25.88
C VAL A 26 -1.05 -4.94 26.30
N GLY A 27 -0.31 -6.04 26.10
CA GLY A 27 -0.70 -7.36 26.56
C GLY A 27 -1.98 -7.92 25.93
N GLY A 28 -2.55 -8.91 26.61
CA GLY A 28 -3.75 -9.65 26.23
C GLY A 28 -3.50 -11.01 25.57
N ILE A 29 -2.24 -11.42 25.37
CA ILE A 29 -1.87 -12.74 24.87
C ILE A 29 -0.86 -13.39 25.83
N THR A 30 -1.09 -14.66 26.19
CA THR A 30 -0.19 -15.43 27.07
C THR A 30 0.89 -16.18 26.29
N SER A 31 1.98 -16.55 26.98
CA SER A 31 3.00 -17.46 26.43
C SER A 31 2.43 -18.82 26.02
N ASP A 32 1.41 -19.30 26.74
CA ASP A 32 0.74 -20.58 26.44
C ASP A 32 -0.04 -20.49 25.13
N GLN A 33 -0.76 -19.38 24.89
CA GLN A 33 -1.42 -19.13 23.60
C GLN A 33 -0.41 -19.04 22.45
N LEU A 34 0.74 -18.38 22.65
CA LEU A 34 1.83 -18.39 21.68
C LEU A 34 2.34 -19.81 21.41
N GLY A 35 2.48 -20.63 22.46
CA GLY A 35 2.83 -22.05 22.38
C GLY A 35 1.85 -22.82 21.51
N LEU A 36 0.54 -22.67 21.75
CA LEU A 36 -0.51 -23.29 20.93
C LEU A 36 -0.41 -22.88 19.45
N ILE A 37 -0.22 -21.59 19.18
CA ILE A 37 -0.13 -21.04 17.81
C ILE A 37 1.03 -21.66 17.03
N ARG A 38 2.20 -21.84 17.68
CA ARG A 38 3.37 -22.45 17.04
C ARG A 38 3.14 -23.89 16.58
N HIS A 39 2.18 -24.59 17.18
CA HIS A 39 1.84 -25.97 16.83
C HIS A 39 0.69 -26.08 15.82
N ILE A 40 0.09 -24.97 15.38
CA ILE A 40 -1.01 -25.00 14.42
C ILE A 40 -0.47 -25.33 13.01
N PRO A 41 -1.05 -26.35 12.33
CA PRO A 41 -0.62 -26.74 10.99
C PRO A 41 -0.65 -25.57 10.00
N GLY A 42 0.45 -25.36 9.29
CA GLY A 42 0.59 -24.29 8.30
C GLY A 42 1.22 -22.99 8.81
N VAL A 43 1.39 -22.83 10.13
CA VAL A 43 2.21 -21.75 10.70
C VAL A 43 3.69 -22.08 10.49
N GLU A 44 4.41 -21.22 9.76
CA GLU A 44 5.85 -21.37 9.49
C GLU A 44 6.68 -20.62 10.54
N VAL A 45 6.29 -19.37 10.83
CA VAL A 45 6.94 -18.51 11.82
C VAL A 45 5.86 -17.80 12.61
N ALA A 46 5.99 -17.76 13.93
CA ALA A 46 5.18 -16.95 14.83
C ALA A 46 6.11 -16.02 15.64
N ALA A 47 6.13 -14.74 15.28
CA ALA A 47 6.95 -13.70 15.88
C ALA A 47 6.10 -12.82 16.82
N PRO A 48 6.17 -13.05 18.15
CA PRO A 48 5.46 -12.25 19.14
C PRO A 48 6.13 -10.89 19.36
N ILE A 49 5.31 -9.88 19.60
CA ILE A 49 5.70 -8.55 20.07
C ILE A 49 4.96 -8.26 21.36
N ALA A 50 5.70 -7.92 22.41
CA ALA A 50 5.20 -7.48 23.69
C ALA A 50 5.54 -5.99 23.88
N VAL A 51 4.57 -5.10 23.66
CA VAL A 51 4.82 -3.67 23.89
C VAL A 51 4.75 -3.43 25.39
N VAL A 52 5.86 -2.92 25.94
CA VAL A 52 5.98 -2.68 27.39
C VAL A 52 5.41 -1.32 27.74
N GLY A 53 5.75 -0.29 26.96
CA GLY A 53 5.39 1.10 27.20
C GLY A 53 6.58 2.03 27.02
N PHE A 54 6.35 3.31 27.30
CA PHE A 54 7.37 4.35 27.25
C PHE A 54 8.11 4.45 28.58
N VAL A 55 9.43 4.47 28.51
CA VAL A 55 10.33 4.84 29.61
C VAL A 55 10.92 6.21 29.32
N ASN A 56 11.06 7.06 30.34
CA ASN A 56 11.69 8.36 30.15
C ASN A 56 13.21 8.26 30.35
N TRP A 57 13.95 8.67 29.33
CA TRP A 57 15.41 8.78 29.38
C TRP A 57 15.80 10.25 29.51
N PRO A 58 16.64 10.63 30.49
CA PRO A 58 17.13 11.99 30.63
C PRO A 58 18.26 12.20 29.64
N ALA A 59 17.95 12.14 28.34
CA ALA A 59 18.87 12.59 27.31
C ALA A 59 19.27 14.03 27.60
N GLY A 60 20.41 14.52 27.13
CA GLY A 60 20.83 15.86 27.52
C GLY A 60 22.25 16.16 27.12
N THR A 61 22.69 17.34 27.52
CA THR A 61 24.03 17.81 27.24
C THR A 61 24.64 18.41 28.51
N THR A 62 25.94 18.19 28.68
CA THR A 62 26.71 18.83 29.76
C THR A 62 27.26 20.14 29.22
N LEU A 63 26.96 21.24 29.90
CA LEU A 63 27.48 22.56 29.58
C LEU A 63 28.74 22.80 30.40
N ASP A 64 29.85 23.11 29.72
CA ASP A 64 31.09 23.55 30.38
C ASP A 64 31.08 25.07 30.55
N LEU A 65 31.04 25.52 31.80
CA LEU A 65 31.02 26.91 32.21
C LEU A 65 32.30 27.31 32.95
N GLN A 66 33.34 26.48 32.92
CA GLN A 66 34.56 26.69 33.71
C GLN A 66 35.25 28.02 33.38
N SER A 67 35.30 28.39 32.10
CA SER A 67 35.88 29.66 31.67
C SER A 67 35.10 30.88 32.16
N GLN A 68 33.83 30.70 32.51
CA GLN A 68 32.89 31.76 32.90
C GLN A 68 32.88 31.99 34.42
N VAL A 69 33.37 31.03 35.20
CA VAL A 69 33.46 31.13 36.67
C VAL A 69 34.86 31.48 37.16
N ALA A 70 35.87 31.36 36.29
CA ALA A 70 37.27 31.65 36.64
C ALA A 70 37.43 33.08 37.19
N GLY A 71 38.06 33.22 38.35
CA GLY A 71 38.33 34.50 39.01
C GLY A 71 37.14 35.16 39.73
N HIS A 72 35.97 34.52 39.77
CA HIS A 72 34.78 35.04 40.46
C HIS A 72 34.55 34.34 41.81
N LEU A 73 34.12 35.08 42.82
CA LEU A 73 33.78 34.53 44.15
C LEU A 73 32.48 33.70 44.11
N ILE A 74 31.51 34.17 43.32
CA ILE A 74 30.22 33.52 43.06
C ILE A 74 29.77 33.90 41.65
N SER A 75 29.25 32.92 40.93
CA SER A 75 28.63 33.10 39.62
C SER A 75 27.23 32.50 39.64
N VAL A 76 26.29 33.18 38.98
CA VAL A 76 24.90 32.69 38.86
C VAL A 76 24.54 32.67 37.38
N PHE A 77 24.11 31.52 36.90
CA PHE A 77 23.65 31.34 35.53
C PHE A 77 22.16 31.05 35.49
N ARG A 78 21.50 31.60 34.48
CA ARG A 78 20.13 31.27 34.10
C ARG A 78 20.17 30.44 32.83
N ILE A 79 19.73 29.20 32.94
CA ILE A 79 19.69 28.22 31.86
C ILE A 79 18.24 28.12 31.42
N SER A 80 17.96 28.67 30.25
CA SER A 80 16.63 28.67 29.64
C SER A 80 16.60 27.64 28.52
N GLN A 81 15.63 26.74 28.56
CA GLN A 81 15.44 25.70 27.54
C GLN A 81 14.07 25.86 26.91
N SER A 82 14.03 25.92 25.59
CA SER A 82 12.78 25.88 24.82
C SER A 82 12.87 24.82 23.73
N ALA A 83 11.72 24.35 23.26
CA ALA A 83 11.63 23.37 22.20
C ALA A 83 10.59 23.80 21.16
N VAL A 84 10.82 23.39 19.92
CA VAL A 84 9.89 23.55 18.80
C VAL A 84 9.64 22.19 18.19
N GLY A 85 8.37 21.82 18.01
CA GLY A 85 7.94 20.55 17.45
C GLY A 85 6.73 20.69 16.52
N ASP A 86 6.08 19.56 16.20
CA ASP A 86 4.95 19.50 15.26
C ASP A 86 5.28 20.14 13.90
N ALA A 87 6.40 19.77 13.28
CA ALA A 87 6.87 20.37 12.02
C ALA A 87 7.03 21.91 12.09
N GLY A 88 7.45 22.43 13.25
CA GLY A 88 7.64 23.86 13.50
C GLY A 88 6.37 24.62 13.88
N LEU A 89 5.25 23.94 14.12
CA LEU A 89 3.97 24.57 14.45
C LEU A 89 3.76 24.82 15.95
N SER A 90 4.41 24.04 16.80
CA SER A 90 4.29 24.14 18.25
C SER A 90 5.54 24.74 18.87
N HIS A 91 5.37 25.79 19.66
CA HIS A 91 6.44 26.45 20.43
C HIS A 91 6.21 26.21 21.92
N PHE A 92 6.94 25.26 22.48
CA PHE A 92 6.75 24.85 23.87
C PHE A 92 7.35 25.87 24.85
N PRO A 93 6.72 26.04 26.04
CA PRO A 93 7.12 27.09 26.97
C PRO A 93 8.52 26.87 27.50
N THR A 94 9.25 27.97 27.66
CA THR A 94 10.63 27.95 28.14
C THR A 94 10.69 27.51 29.60
N THR A 95 11.45 26.46 29.89
CA THR A 95 11.78 26.05 31.26
C THR A 95 13.10 26.69 31.69
N THR A 96 13.12 27.32 32.86
CA THR A 96 14.28 28.07 33.35
C THR A 96 14.83 27.44 34.63
N ARG A 97 16.11 27.08 34.63
CA ARG A 97 16.84 26.66 35.83
C ARG A 97 17.95 27.65 36.15
N TYR A 98 18.30 27.73 37.42
CA TYR A 98 19.39 28.57 37.90
C TYR A 98 20.53 27.69 38.39
N LEU A 99 21.74 27.99 37.96
CA LEU A 99 22.96 27.36 38.48
C LEU A 99 23.73 28.38 39.30
N VAL A 100 23.99 28.07 40.57
CA VAL A 100 24.83 28.88 41.45
C VAL A 100 26.16 28.16 41.63
N VAL A 101 27.25 28.78 41.19
CA VAL A 101 28.60 28.23 41.32
C VAL A 101 29.39 29.08 42.31
N ALA A 102 29.91 28.46 43.37
CA ALA A 102 30.75 29.12 44.34
C ALA A 102 32.06 28.34 44.54
N PRO A 103 33.18 28.77 43.91
CA PRO A 103 34.45 28.05 43.98
C PRO A 103 35.05 27.89 45.38
N THR A 104 34.63 28.72 46.35
CA THR A 104 35.09 28.67 47.74
C THR A 104 34.03 28.14 48.71
N GLY A 105 32.86 27.74 48.20
CA GLY A 105 31.80 27.12 48.98
C GLY A 105 32.02 25.63 49.18
N HIS A 106 31.15 25.00 49.97
CA HIS A 106 31.01 23.55 50.03
C HIS A 106 29.52 23.17 50.08
N LEU A 107 29.16 22.09 49.40
CA LEU A 107 27.83 21.50 49.47
C LEU A 107 27.68 20.72 50.78
N ALA A 108 26.58 20.95 51.49
CA ALA A 108 26.22 20.26 52.71
C ALA A 108 24.76 19.83 52.66
N THR A 109 24.39 18.77 53.38
CA THR A 109 22.99 18.40 53.56
C THR A 109 22.40 19.20 54.72
N GLY A 110 21.37 19.99 54.42
CA GLY A 110 20.63 20.84 55.35
C GLY A 110 19.56 20.12 56.17
N LEU A 111 18.84 20.90 56.99
CA LEU A 111 17.67 20.41 57.72
C LEU A 111 16.57 19.98 56.72
N GLY A 112 16.05 18.76 56.88
CA GLY A 112 15.06 18.18 55.96
C GLY A 112 15.64 17.49 54.72
N GLY A 113 16.97 17.30 54.64
CA GLY A 113 17.61 16.54 53.56
C GLY A 113 17.85 17.31 52.27
N ILE A 114 17.58 18.62 52.26
CA ILE A 114 17.81 19.50 51.11
C ILE A 114 19.31 19.80 51.00
N THR A 115 19.87 19.71 49.79
CA THR A 115 21.25 20.14 49.53
C THR A 115 21.35 21.66 49.69
N GLU A 116 22.34 22.12 50.43
CA GLU A 116 22.64 23.53 50.68
C GLU A 116 24.07 23.86 50.25
N LEU A 117 24.26 24.97 49.55
CA LEU A 117 25.58 25.53 49.27
C LEU A 117 25.95 26.51 50.38
N ARG A 118 27.05 26.24 51.10
CA ARG A 118 27.52 27.05 52.22
C ARG A 118 28.77 27.84 51.83
N ILE A 119 28.71 29.16 52.00
CA ILE A 119 29.78 30.10 51.68
C ILE A 119 29.98 30.99 52.91
N GLY A 120 30.97 30.68 53.75
CA GLY A 120 31.12 31.34 55.05
C GLY A 120 29.91 31.11 55.95
N SER A 121 29.19 32.18 56.32
CA SER A 121 27.95 32.13 57.12
C SER A 121 26.66 32.09 56.27
N ILE A 122 26.77 32.18 54.94
CA ILE A 122 25.62 32.21 54.03
C ILE A 122 25.28 30.78 53.59
N THR A 123 23.98 30.48 53.55
CA THR A 123 23.45 29.19 53.13
C THR A 123 22.43 29.41 52.02
N ILE A 124 22.61 28.71 50.91
CA ILE A 124 21.73 28.77 49.73
C ILE A 124 21.09 27.40 49.56
N ALA A 125 19.76 27.34 49.55
CA ALA A 125 19.05 26.07 49.31
C ALA A 125 19.11 25.69 47.83
N CYS A 126 19.66 24.52 47.54
CA CYS A 126 19.85 23.98 46.19
C CYS A 126 18.74 22.98 45.90
N SER A 127 17.54 23.52 45.66
CA SER A 127 16.33 22.72 45.44
C SER A 127 15.43 23.33 44.36
N GLY A 128 14.53 22.51 43.83
CA GLY A 128 13.60 22.92 42.79
C GLY A 128 14.32 23.35 41.51
N MET A 129 14.22 24.64 41.17
CA MET A 129 14.82 25.21 39.96
C MET A 129 16.27 25.67 40.15
N VAL A 130 16.80 25.63 41.38
CA VAL A 130 18.16 26.07 41.71
C VAL A 130 19.06 24.85 41.91
N SER A 131 20.07 24.72 41.05
CA SER A 131 21.18 23.78 41.19
C SER A 131 22.42 24.51 41.68
N CYS A 132 23.27 23.84 42.45
CA CYS A 132 24.48 24.44 43.00
C CYS A 132 25.70 23.57 42.72
N GLU A 133 26.83 24.22 42.49
CA GLU A 133 28.15 23.61 42.37
C GLU A 133 29.12 24.32 43.32
N ASP A 134 29.87 23.55 44.11
CA ASP A 134 30.98 24.06 44.90
C ASP A 134 32.30 23.90 44.12
N GLY A 135 33.40 24.47 44.66
CA GLY A 135 34.72 24.39 44.01
C GLY A 135 35.57 23.20 44.41
N SER A 136 35.09 22.35 45.32
CA SER A 136 35.85 21.23 45.88
C SER A 136 35.31 19.89 45.38
N THR A 137 36.09 19.17 44.59
CA THR A 137 35.88 17.73 44.43
C THR A 137 36.41 16.98 45.66
N THR A 138 35.94 15.76 45.89
CA THR A 138 36.42 14.89 46.98
C THR A 138 37.90 14.47 46.85
N ASP A 139 38.52 14.71 45.69
CA ASP A 139 39.93 14.43 45.39
C ASP A 139 40.84 15.68 45.38
N GLY A 140 40.31 16.87 45.69
CA GLY A 140 41.09 18.11 45.78
C GLY A 140 41.43 18.77 44.44
N SER A 141 40.85 18.29 43.33
CA SER A 141 40.87 19.00 42.05
C SER A 141 39.88 20.19 42.06
N PRO A 142 40.15 21.27 41.30
CA PRO A 142 39.16 22.34 41.15
C PRO A 142 37.92 21.75 40.48
N ALA A 143 36.74 21.88 41.11
CA ALA A 143 35.50 21.42 40.51
C ALA A 143 35.31 22.08 39.15
N ALA A 144 35.05 21.27 38.13
CA ALA A 144 34.62 21.77 36.83
C ALA A 144 33.20 22.31 37.00
N ALA A 145 32.99 23.59 36.67
CA ALA A 145 31.67 24.22 36.63
C ALA A 145 30.91 23.70 35.43
N THR A 146 30.36 22.48 35.57
CA THR A 146 29.68 21.75 34.51
C THR A 146 28.30 21.33 34.96
N THR A 147 27.29 21.73 34.22
CA THR A 147 25.89 21.42 34.55
C THR A 147 25.23 20.58 33.47
N PHE A 148 24.48 19.56 33.87
CA PHE A 148 23.75 18.71 32.96
C PHE A 148 22.35 19.26 32.69
N VAL A 149 22.06 19.58 31.44
CA VAL A 149 20.73 20.01 31.00
C VAL A 149 19.97 18.79 30.49
N SER A 150 19.05 18.29 31.32
CA SER A 150 18.23 17.13 31.02
C SER A 150 17.08 17.47 30.07
N PHE A 151 16.87 16.60 29.09
CA PHE A 151 15.80 16.55 28.11
C PHE A 151 15.19 15.15 28.17
N ASN A 152 14.11 15.02 28.95
CA ASN A 152 13.46 13.73 29.16
C ASN A 152 12.74 13.28 27.89
N GLU A 153 13.28 12.27 27.22
CA GLU A 153 12.71 11.68 26.02
C GLU A 153 11.90 10.42 26.35
N PRO A 154 10.66 10.30 25.87
CA PRO A 154 9.88 9.09 25.99
C PRO A 154 10.35 8.05 24.96
N ILE A 155 10.93 6.96 25.46
CA ILE A 155 11.48 5.88 24.65
C ILE A 155 10.56 4.67 24.72
N LEU A 156 9.96 4.28 23.59
CA LEU A 156 9.11 3.11 23.50
C LEU A 156 9.94 1.82 23.55
N LEU A 157 9.65 0.99 24.56
CA LEU A 157 10.24 -0.33 24.76
C LEU A 157 9.29 -1.43 24.26
N ALA A 158 9.82 -2.35 23.46
CA ALA A 158 9.11 -3.55 23.02
C ALA A 158 9.96 -4.82 23.22
N GLY A 159 9.36 -5.86 23.77
CA GLY A 159 9.90 -7.22 23.79
C GLY A 159 9.60 -7.97 22.51
N VAL A 160 10.59 -8.72 22.02
CA VAL A 160 10.48 -9.55 20.83
C VAL A 160 11.07 -10.94 21.07
N ASP A 161 10.67 -11.91 20.25
CA ASP A 161 11.46 -13.15 20.08
C ASP A 161 12.52 -12.91 18.98
N PRO A 162 13.81 -12.79 19.32
CA PRO A 162 14.83 -12.44 18.34
C PRO A 162 14.94 -13.45 17.19
N THR A 163 14.73 -14.74 17.48
CA THR A 163 14.87 -15.81 16.47
C THR A 163 13.70 -15.73 15.48
N ALA A 164 12.49 -15.57 15.99
CA ALA A 164 11.30 -15.47 15.15
C ALA A 164 11.28 -14.17 14.34
N GLU A 165 11.71 -13.05 14.92
CA GLU A 165 11.82 -11.76 14.23
C GLU A 165 12.86 -11.77 13.11
N ALA A 166 14.02 -12.38 13.35
CA ALA A 166 15.03 -12.57 12.31
C ALA A 166 14.50 -13.44 11.15
N ALA A 167 13.73 -14.48 11.44
CA ALA A 167 13.12 -15.33 10.43
C ALA A 167 11.99 -14.63 9.65
N LEU A 168 11.25 -13.73 10.30
CA LEU A 168 10.11 -13.02 9.71
C LEU A 168 10.53 -11.83 8.84
N ASP A 169 11.34 -10.92 9.36
CA ASP A 169 11.63 -9.63 8.70
C ASP A 169 13.14 -9.41 8.48
N GLY A 170 13.98 -10.42 8.72
CA GLY A 170 15.44 -10.27 8.57
C GLY A 170 16.04 -9.24 9.52
N ALA A 171 15.39 -8.98 10.67
CA ALA A 171 15.72 -7.91 11.60
C ALA A 171 17.19 -7.87 12.05
N ALA A 172 17.88 -9.01 12.08
CA ALA A 172 19.31 -9.10 12.37
C ALA A 172 20.19 -8.31 11.37
N GLY A 173 19.76 -8.18 10.11
CA GLY A 173 20.48 -7.40 9.08
C GLY A 173 20.37 -5.88 9.25
N CYS A 174 19.50 -5.42 10.15
CA CYS A 174 19.34 -3.99 10.45
C CYS A 174 20.23 -3.51 11.61
N VAL A 175 21.01 -4.39 12.24
CA VAL A 175 22.00 -4.02 13.25
C VAL A 175 23.16 -3.25 12.59
N ARG A 176 23.54 -2.13 13.18
CA ARG A 176 24.61 -1.23 12.70
C ARG A 176 25.87 -1.31 13.57
N SER A 177 25.72 -1.61 14.85
CA SER A 177 26.85 -1.81 15.77
C SER A 177 26.51 -2.78 16.91
N GLY A 178 27.53 -3.37 17.53
CA GLY A 178 27.35 -4.41 18.55
C GLY A 178 26.82 -5.71 17.94
N ARG A 179 25.96 -6.43 18.67
CA ARG A 179 25.34 -7.68 18.22
C ARG A 179 23.82 -7.62 18.28
N TYR A 180 23.17 -8.46 17.47
CA TYR A 180 21.75 -8.71 17.58
C TYR A 180 21.39 -9.41 18.90
N LEU A 181 20.14 -9.26 19.34
CA LEU A 181 19.61 -9.97 20.51
C LEU A 181 19.56 -11.47 20.24
N GLN A 182 19.82 -12.26 21.28
CA GLN A 182 19.77 -13.71 21.27
C GLN A 182 18.69 -14.21 22.23
N ALA A 183 18.15 -15.40 21.98
CA ALA A 183 17.11 -15.98 22.85
C ALA A 183 17.56 -16.14 24.32
N GLY A 184 18.86 -16.30 24.58
CA GLY A 184 19.42 -16.41 25.93
C GLY A 184 19.72 -15.07 26.62
N ASP A 185 19.44 -13.94 25.97
CA ASP A 185 19.57 -12.61 26.57
C ASP A 185 18.37 -12.36 27.50
N SER A 186 18.55 -12.62 28.79
CA SER A 186 17.52 -12.43 29.82
C SER A 186 17.96 -11.41 30.88
N PRO A 187 17.02 -10.79 31.61
CA PRO A 187 17.31 -9.97 32.77
C PRO A 187 18.19 -10.73 33.78
N ARG A 188 19.37 -10.19 34.12
CA ARG A 188 20.29 -10.79 35.11
C ARG A 188 20.47 -9.88 36.31
N LEU A 189 20.33 -10.45 37.51
CA LEU A 189 20.68 -9.76 38.75
C LEU A 189 22.19 -9.50 38.79
N ALA A 190 22.59 -8.32 39.27
CA ALA A 190 23.97 -7.88 39.31
C ALA A 190 24.38 -7.49 40.74
N GLY A 191 24.57 -8.48 41.61
CA GLY A 191 24.93 -8.25 43.01
C GLY A 191 23.88 -7.39 43.74
N ASP A 192 24.33 -6.37 44.48
CA ASP A 192 23.46 -5.40 45.18
C ASP A 192 22.82 -4.35 44.24
N THR A 193 23.17 -4.37 42.95
CA THR A 193 22.56 -3.49 41.94
C THR A 193 21.41 -4.18 41.22
N GLY A 194 20.40 -3.41 40.82
CA GLY A 194 19.20 -3.92 40.18
C GLY A 194 19.49 -4.66 38.85
N PRO A 195 18.50 -5.37 38.31
CA PRO A 195 18.71 -6.26 37.18
C PRO A 195 19.14 -5.50 35.92
N ALA A 196 20.11 -6.07 35.21
CA ALA A 196 20.54 -5.61 33.90
C ALA A 196 19.60 -6.16 32.82
N ILE A 197 18.94 -5.27 32.08
CA ILE A 197 18.04 -5.63 30.98
C ILE A 197 18.80 -5.51 29.65
N PRO A 198 19.04 -6.62 28.92
CA PRO A 198 19.69 -6.58 27.62
C PRO A 198 18.77 -5.95 26.57
N VAL A 199 19.24 -4.89 25.90
CA VAL A 199 18.47 -4.15 24.90
C VAL A 199 19.24 -3.89 23.61
N LEU A 200 18.53 -3.87 22.50
CA LEU A 200 18.97 -3.32 21.22
C LEU A 200 18.40 -1.91 21.09
N ALA A 201 19.26 -0.91 20.91
CA ALA A 201 18.84 0.49 20.85
C ALA A 201 18.79 1.00 19.40
N SER A 202 17.79 1.81 19.07
CA SER A 202 17.69 2.47 17.77
C SER A 202 18.83 3.47 17.57
N THR A 203 19.21 3.73 16.32
CA THR A 203 20.12 4.83 15.95
C THR A 203 19.42 6.19 15.88
N THR A 204 18.10 6.25 16.10
CA THR A 204 17.30 7.49 16.14
C THR A 204 16.25 7.41 17.25
N SER A 205 15.89 8.55 17.85
CA SER A 205 14.77 8.70 18.79
C SER A 205 13.43 8.79 18.05
N SER A 206 13.45 9.28 16.80
CA SER A 206 12.25 9.58 15.99
C SER A 206 11.34 10.66 16.59
N ILE A 207 11.89 11.49 17.49
CA ILE A 207 11.24 12.69 18.02
C ILE A 207 11.61 13.88 17.12
N ASP A 208 10.60 14.58 16.63
CA ASP A 208 10.70 15.74 15.74
C ASP A 208 10.68 17.05 16.56
N GLU A 209 11.69 17.19 17.43
CA GLU A 209 11.88 18.40 18.24
C GLU A 209 13.28 18.98 18.06
N THR A 210 13.31 20.31 17.89
CA THR A 210 14.54 21.11 17.98
C THR A 210 14.55 21.85 19.31
N VAL A 211 15.61 21.65 20.07
CA VAL A 211 15.81 22.21 21.42
C VAL A 211 16.79 23.36 21.34
N SER A 212 16.46 24.47 21.97
CA SER A 212 17.35 25.62 22.16
C SER A 212 17.65 25.79 23.63
N VAL A 213 18.94 25.71 23.99
CA VAL A 213 19.45 25.96 25.33
C VAL A 213 20.21 27.27 25.33
N ARG A 214 19.77 28.21 26.17
CA ARG A 214 20.39 29.51 26.34
C ARG A 214 20.92 29.63 27.76
N VAL A 215 22.17 30.04 27.88
CA VAL A 215 22.82 30.33 29.16
C VAL A 215 23.06 31.82 29.25
N ASP A 216 22.49 32.45 30.27
CA ASP A 216 22.80 33.83 30.63
C ASP A 216 23.53 33.87 31.98
N ALA A 217 24.50 34.77 32.17
CA ALA A 217 25.14 35.04 33.46
C ALA A 217 24.52 36.28 34.11
N ALA A 218 24.31 36.22 35.42
CA ALA A 218 23.88 37.38 36.20
C ALA A 218 24.99 38.42 36.25
N SER A 219 24.64 39.69 36.07
CA SER A 219 25.60 40.79 36.18
C SER A 219 25.87 41.18 37.65
N ASP A 220 24.96 40.83 38.57
CA ASP A 220 25.00 41.16 39.99
C ASP A 220 24.92 39.92 40.92
N PRO A 221 25.74 38.87 40.72
CA PRO A 221 25.64 37.60 41.46
C PRO A 221 25.89 37.75 42.97
N GLN A 222 26.57 38.82 43.39
CA GLN A 222 26.83 39.16 44.79
C GLN A 222 25.55 39.38 45.62
N ARG A 223 24.41 39.69 44.99
CA ARG A 223 23.13 39.84 45.70
C ARG A 223 22.64 38.53 46.33
N ILE A 224 23.04 37.38 45.79
CA ILE A 224 22.76 36.08 46.41
C ILE A 224 23.44 35.98 47.78
N LEU A 225 24.63 36.55 47.94
CA LEU A 225 25.31 36.61 49.23
C LEU A 225 24.57 37.49 50.26
N ALA A 226 23.73 38.41 49.80
CA ALA A 226 22.83 39.22 50.63
C ALA A 226 21.45 38.55 50.86
N GLY A 227 21.28 37.28 50.48
CA GLY A 227 20.05 36.52 50.67
C GLY A 227 18.99 36.70 49.56
N ALA A 228 19.35 37.27 48.41
CA ALA A 228 18.45 37.32 47.26
C ALA A 228 18.22 35.92 46.65
N ASP A 229 17.02 35.68 46.12
CA ASP A 229 16.72 34.48 45.32
C ASP A 229 17.35 34.62 43.92
N PRO A 230 18.01 33.59 43.36
CA PRO A 230 18.45 33.57 41.95
C PRO A 230 17.41 34.05 40.94
N ALA A 231 16.13 33.76 41.15
CA ALA A 231 15.06 34.20 40.28
C ALA A 231 14.79 35.71 40.33
N SER A 232 15.22 36.39 41.40
CA SER A 232 15.02 37.83 41.62
C SER A 232 16.12 38.73 41.02
N LEU A 233 17.20 38.14 40.47
CA LEU A 233 18.27 38.89 39.82
C LEU A 233 17.76 39.52 38.51
N GLY A 234 17.99 40.82 38.35
CA GLY A 234 17.31 41.63 37.32
C GLY A 234 18.09 41.82 36.02
N THR A 235 19.41 41.60 36.02
CA THR A 235 20.28 41.87 34.86
C THR A 235 21.06 40.62 34.46
N TRP A 236 20.90 40.23 33.19
CA TRP A 236 21.43 38.99 32.63
C TRP A 236 22.14 39.27 31.30
N SER A 237 23.33 38.69 31.12
CA SER A 237 24.09 38.78 29.87
C SER A 237 24.22 37.41 29.21
N SER A 238 24.06 37.33 27.89
CA SER A 238 24.12 36.06 27.15
C SER A 238 25.55 35.51 27.16
N VAL A 239 25.72 34.27 27.62
CA VAL A 239 27.01 33.57 27.65
C VAL A 239 27.10 32.60 26.48
N ALA A 240 26.08 31.77 26.33
CA ALA A 240 26.03 30.73 25.30
C ALA A 240 24.61 30.51 24.80
N THR A 241 24.50 30.09 23.55
CA THR A 241 23.24 29.61 22.98
C THR A 241 23.56 28.41 22.09
N HIS A 242 22.91 27.29 22.37
CA HIS A 242 23.09 26.04 21.64
C HIS A 242 21.73 25.57 21.13
N ALA A 243 21.67 25.21 19.85
CA ALA A 243 20.54 24.53 19.26
C ALA A 243 20.95 23.09 18.92
N THR A 244 20.08 22.13 19.21
CA THR A 244 20.30 20.71 18.96
C THR A 244 18.97 20.02 18.67
N THR A 245 19.01 18.79 18.18
CA THR A 245 17.80 17.98 17.96
C THR A 245 17.67 16.91 19.04
N ALA A 246 16.44 16.43 19.27
CA ALA A 246 16.20 15.27 20.14
C ALA A 246 17.08 14.07 19.74
N ASP A 247 17.16 13.75 18.45
CA ASP A 247 18.03 12.67 17.95
C ASP A 247 19.52 12.85 18.33
N GLN A 248 20.05 14.07 18.33
CA GLN A 248 21.43 14.33 18.75
C GLN A 248 21.62 14.12 20.26
N LEU A 249 20.67 14.58 21.06
CA LEU A 249 20.67 14.40 22.52
C LEU A 249 20.57 12.91 22.88
N PHE A 250 19.69 12.18 22.21
CA PHE A 250 19.56 10.73 22.33
C PHE A 250 20.87 10.01 22.01
N GLN A 251 21.53 10.32 20.89
CA GLN A 251 22.83 9.72 20.54
C GLN A 251 23.93 10.05 21.56
N GLY A 252 23.95 11.29 22.07
CA GLY A 252 24.83 11.69 23.16
C GLY A 252 24.61 10.81 24.40
N PHE A 253 23.36 10.63 24.82
CA PHE A 253 23.01 9.78 25.95
C PHE A 253 23.42 8.31 25.74
N LEU A 254 23.23 7.76 24.54
CA LEU A 254 23.64 6.40 24.19
C LEU A 254 25.16 6.18 24.30
N THR A 255 25.96 7.23 24.10
CA THR A 255 27.44 7.15 24.13
C THR A 255 28.02 7.41 25.51
N GLN A 256 27.36 8.23 26.33
CA GLN A 256 27.95 8.75 27.57
C GLN A 256 27.46 8.07 28.87
N GLY A 257 26.30 7.38 28.94
CA GLY A 257 25.71 7.14 30.27
C GLY A 257 24.73 5.98 30.52
N LEU A 258 24.47 5.06 29.59
CA LEU A 258 23.39 4.08 29.81
C LEU A 258 23.71 2.92 30.77
N GLY A 259 24.97 2.46 30.85
CA GLY A 259 25.32 1.29 31.67
C GLY A 259 25.20 1.51 33.19
N SER A 260 25.19 2.77 33.61
CA SER A 260 25.07 3.23 35.00
C SER A 260 23.73 3.91 35.30
N TYR A 261 22.86 4.11 34.30
CA TYR A 261 21.56 4.75 34.49
C TYR A 261 20.54 3.76 35.03
N TYR A 262 19.96 4.12 36.16
CA TYR A 262 18.85 3.41 36.78
C TYR A 262 17.54 3.94 36.21
N ASN A 263 16.70 3.04 35.71
CA ASN A 263 15.36 3.43 35.28
C ASN A 263 14.48 3.72 36.50
N LEU A 264 14.15 4.99 36.68
CA LEU A 264 13.28 5.48 37.75
C LEU A 264 11.92 5.96 37.23
N SER A 265 11.67 5.84 35.91
CA SER A 265 10.44 6.31 35.27
C SER A 265 9.33 5.27 35.40
N PRO A 266 8.09 5.67 35.74
CA PRO A 266 6.94 4.81 35.51
C PRO A 266 6.84 4.42 34.03
N LEU A 267 6.26 3.26 33.74
CA LEU A 267 5.99 2.83 32.37
C LEU A 267 4.70 3.51 31.91
N GLN A 268 4.80 4.31 30.85
CA GLN A 268 3.65 5.04 30.31
C GLN A 268 3.11 4.33 29.08
N VAL A 269 1.83 3.97 29.13
CA VAL A 269 1.15 3.23 28.07
C VAL A 269 0.05 4.11 27.47
N PRO A 270 0.22 4.61 26.23
CA PRO A 270 -0.83 5.36 25.57
C PRO A 270 -1.97 4.42 25.14
N GLY A 271 -3.21 4.85 25.40
CA GLY A 271 -4.41 4.20 24.87
C GLY A 271 -4.63 4.46 23.36
N PRO A 272 -5.70 3.91 22.79
CA PRO A 272 -6.09 4.20 21.42
C PRO A 272 -6.59 5.65 21.27
N VAL A 273 -6.43 6.20 20.07
CA VAL A 273 -7.04 7.51 19.72
C VAL A 273 -8.54 7.32 19.47
N GLY A 274 -9.35 8.16 20.08
CA GLY A 274 -10.79 8.21 19.82
C GLY A 274 -11.10 9.02 18.56
N TYR A 275 -11.95 8.50 17.67
CA TYR A 275 -12.33 9.17 16.42
C TYR A 275 -13.84 9.47 16.36
N GLY A 276 -14.20 10.64 15.84
CA GLY A 276 -15.52 10.92 15.28
C GLY A 276 -15.50 10.73 13.76
N VAL A 277 -16.54 10.13 13.20
CA VAL A 277 -16.68 9.99 11.74
C VAL A 277 -17.29 11.27 11.18
N VAL A 278 -16.57 11.94 10.29
CA VAL A 278 -17.02 13.16 9.59
C VAL A 278 -17.52 12.81 8.18
N GLY A 279 -16.83 11.91 7.50
CA GLY A 279 -17.16 11.34 6.19
C GLY A 279 -16.62 9.92 6.03
N ALA A 280 -16.74 9.34 4.84
CA ALA A 280 -16.30 7.95 4.59
C ALA A 280 -14.80 7.75 4.83
N ASP A 281 -13.96 8.67 4.34
CA ASP A 281 -12.49 8.67 4.51
C ASP A 281 -12.00 9.90 5.31
N HIS A 282 -12.89 10.49 6.11
CA HIS A 282 -12.60 11.70 6.90
C HIS A 282 -13.03 11.51 8.35
N LEU A 283 -12.06 11.56 9.25
CA LEU A 283 -12.21 11.37 10.68
C LEU A 283 -11.81 12.65 11.43
N ALA A 284 -12.27 12.79 12.66
CA ALA A 284 -11.80 13.81 13.59
C ALA A 284 -11.28 13.15 14.87
N ALA A 285 -10.05 13.45 15.26
CA ALA A 285 -9.47 12.97 16.52
C ALA A 285 -10.13 13.70 17.71
N ARG A 286 -10.57 12.94 18.71
CA ARG A 286 -11.22 13.48 19.91
C ARG A 286 -10.17 13.81 20.96
N SER A 287 -10.26 15.01 21.53
CA SER A 287 -9.43 15.37 22.67
C SER A 287 -9.89 14.68 23.95
N VAL A 288 -8.94 14.47 24.86
CA VAL A 288 -9.16 13.90 26.20
C VAL A 288 -8.54 14.86 27.22
N PRO A 289 -9.13 15.04 28.42
CA PRO A 289 -8.51 15.84 29.46
C PRO A 289 -7.12 15.27 29.86
N PRO A 290 -6.08 16.11 30.00
CA PRO A 290 -4.77 15.65 30.40
C PRO A 290 -4.74 15.23 31.88
N ASP A 291 -4.10 14.10 32.17
CA ASP A 291 -3.82 13.64 33.53
C ASP A 291 -2.32 13.64 33.78
N LEU A 292 -1.80 14.74 34.32
CA LEU A 292 -0.36 14.88 34.57
C LEU A 292 0.13 14.02 35.76
N SER A 293 -0.78 13.39 36.52
CA SER A 293 -0.38 12.51 37.63
C SER A 293 0.37 11.27 37.15
N VAL A 294 0.24 10.90 35.87
CA VAL A 294 0.97 9.79 35.22
C VAL A 294 2.49 9.98 35.16
N PHE A 295 2.99 11.17 35.51
CA PHE A 295 4.42 11.47 35.65
C PHE A 295 4.90 11.41 37.10
N ASN A 296 4.01 11.27 38.09
CA ASN A 296 4.43 11.13 39.48
C ASN A 296 5.18 9.81 39.68
N ASN A 297 6.14 9.79 40.62
CA ASN A 297 6.83 8.56 41.00
C ASN A 297 6.75 8.34 42.52
N PRO A 298 6.84 7.07 42.97
CA PRO A 298 6.72 6.71 44.39
C PRO A 298 7.95 7.09 45.23
N PHE A 299 9.03 7.59 44.61
CA PHE A 299 10.25 8.01 45.30
C PHE A 299 10.18 9.46 45.81
N GLY A 300 9.06 10.16 45.62
CA GLY A 300 8.85 11.53 46.09
C GLY A 300 9.60 12.60 45.31
N ASN A 301 10.41 12.21 44.32
CA ASN A 301 11.06 13.12 43.39
C ASN A 301 10.10 13.41 42.23
N ALA A 302 9.69 14.66 42.01
CA ALA A 302 8.88 14.98 40.85
C ALA A 302 9.63 14.61 39.56
N VAL A 303 9.12 13.66 38.75
CA VAL A 303 9.59 13.54 37.37
C VAL A 303 9.19 14.83 36.69
N VAL A 304 10.16 15.49 36.06
CA VAL A 304 9.92 16.74 35.35
C VAL A 304 8.94 16.43 34.22
N VAL A 305 7.70 16.88 34.38
CA VAL A 305 6.66 16.83 33.35
C VAL A 305 7.19 17.63 32.16
N PRO A 306 7.41 17.01 30.99
CA PRO A 306 7.86 17.74 29.82
C PRO A 306 6.77 18.77 29.44
N PRO A 307 7.13 20.02 29.07
CA PRO A 307 6.17 21.04 28.64
C PRO A 307 5.16 20.55 27.60
N GLU A 308 5.61 19.68 26.69
CA GLU A 308 4.84 19.06 25.61
C GLU A 308 3.70 18.17 26.14
N ALA A 309 3.87 17.56 27.32
CA ALA A 309 2.82 16.77 27.95
C ALA A 309 1.64 17.62 28.45
N GLN A 310 1.76 18.96 28.48
CA GLN A 310 0.66 19.87 28.81
C GLN A 310 -0.12 20.32 27.55
N ASP A 311 0.24 19.80 26.38
CA ASP A 311 -0.48 20.08 25.13
C ASP A 311 -1.82 19.31 25.06
N THR A 312 -2.59 19.49 23.99
CA THR A 312 -3.86 18.80 23.78
C THR A 312 -3.69 17.30 23.62
N TRP A 313 -4.22 16.52 24.55
CA TRP A 313 -4.21 15.05 24.49
C TRP A 313 -5.31 14.53 23.56
N VAL A 314 -5.01 13.49 22.79
CA VAL A 314 -5.99 12.79 21.92
C VAL A 314 -6.21 11.33 22.32
N ARG A 315 -5.59 10.91 23.42
CA ARG A 315 -5.66 9.58 24.01
C ARG A 315 -5.33 9.68 25.50
N ALA A 316 -5.84 8.74 26.30
CA ALA A 316 -5.44 8.60 27.70
C ALA A 316 -4.08 7.89 27.80
N ILE A 317 -3.37 8.10 28.92
CA ILE A 317 -2.16 7.37 29.28
C ILE A 317 -2.46 6.56 30.55
N ILE A 318 -2.01 5.32 30.59
CA ILE A 318 -1.97 4.48 31.80
C ILE A 318 -0.52 4.44 32.28
N ALA A 319 -0.28 4.77 33.54
CA ALA A 319 1.04 4.62 34.16
C ALA A 319 1.10 3.34 34.98
N HIS A 320 2.13 2.52 34.76
CA HIS A 320 2.49 1.42 35.65
C HIS A 320 3.67 1.85 36.51
N GLU A 321 3.39 2.15 37.77
CA GLU A 321 4.36 2.61 38.75
C GLU A 321 5.17 1.46 39.35
N PHE A 322 6.39 1.74 39.79
CA PHE A 322 7.18 0.78 40.55
C PHE A 322 6.50 0.43 41.87
N VAL A 323 6.37 -0.86 42.15
CA VAL A 323 5.85 -1.34 43.44
C VAL A 323 6.93 -1.22 44.50
N ASN A 324 6.67 -0.46 45.55
CA ASN A 324 7.51 -0.45 46.75
C ASN A 324 7.19 -1.71 47.59
N SER A 325 8.06 -2.71 47.55
CA SER A 325 7.94 -3.89 48.41
C SER A 325 8.20 -3.46 49.86
N GLY A 326 7.14 -3.21 50.63
CA GLY A 326 7.19 -2.73 52.02
C GLY A 326 7.81 -3.70 53.04
N ALA A 327 8.77 -4.55 52.67
CA ALA A 327 9.60 -5.21 53.65
C ALA A 327 10.47 -4.14 54.32
N ALA A 328 10.13 -3.79 55.56
CA ALA A 328 10.98 -2.94 56.37
C ALA A 328 12.28 -3.69 56.67
N THR A 329 13.42 -3.02 56.54
CA THR A 329 14.62 -3.47 57.28
C THR A 329 14.28 -3.53 58.77
N PRO A 330 15.05 -4.25 59.62
CA PRO A 330 14.86 -4.20 61.07
C PRO A 330 14.84 -2.78 61.67
N GLN A 331 15.34 -1.78 60.92
CA GLN A 331 15.30 -0.35 61.24
C GLN A 331 14.08 0.43 60.68
N GLY A 332 13.06 -0.23 60.10
CA GLY A 332 11.84 0.45 59.66
C GLY A 332 11.94 1.17 58.31
N GLN A 333 13.04 1.04 57.56
CA GLN A 333 13.16 1.64 56.22
C GLN A 333 12.56 0.70 55.15
N PRO A 334 11.70 1.20 54.25
CA PRO A 334 11.18 0.39 53.14
C PRO A 334 12.32 -0.09 52.24
N THR A 335 12.43 -1.40 51.98
CA THR A 335 13.36 -1.93 50.97
C THR A 335 12.84 -1.59 49.58
N LEU A 336 13.39 -0.52 48.98
CA LEU A 336 13.21 -0.23 47.58
C LEU A 336 13.87 -1.33 46.75
N GLN A 337 13.11 -1.99 45.87
CA GLN A 337 13.69 -2.91 44.91
C GLN A 337 14.65 -2.11 44.01
N PRO A 338 15.92 -2.53 43.86
CA PRO A 338 16.88 -1.71 43.15
C PRO A 338 16.45 -1.55 41.69
N PRO A 339 16.41 -0.32 41.17
CA PRO A 339 15.92 -0.04 39.82
C PRO A 339 16.71 -0.79 38.76
N ASN A 340 16.06 -1.12 37.64
CA ASN A 340 16.74 -1.81 36.55
C ASN A 340 17.75 -0.90 35.85
N ARG A 341 18.78 -1.50 35.26
CA ARG A 341 19.75 -0.81 34.39
C ARG A 341 19.67 -1.34 32.97
N TRP A 342 20.08 -0.52 32.00
CA TRP A 342 20.08 -0.90 30.59
C TRP A 342 21.43 -1.49 30.18
N GLN A 343 21.42 -2.67 29.57
CA GLN A 343 22.60 -3.29 28.98
C GLN A 343 22.45 -3.28 27.45
N ILE A 344 23.05 -2.29 26.78
CA ILE A 344 23.01 -2.24 25.32
C ILE A 344 23.88 -3.35 24.75
N VAL A 345 23.27 -4.29 24.03
CA VAL A 345 23.99 -5.36 23.31
C VAL A 345 24.37 -4.94 21.89
N GLY A 346 23.63 -4.01 21.30
CA GLY A 346 23.88 -3.46 19.97
C GLY A 346 22.93 -2.33 19.61
N ARG A 347 23.15 -1.74 18.43
CA ARG A 347 22.31 -0.68 17.88
C ARG A 347 21.75 -1.06 16.52
N PHE A 348 20.48 -0.72 16.26
CA PHE A 348 19.79 -1.02 15.01
C PHE A 348 19.23 0.23 14.35
N ASP A 349 19.09 0.15 13.03
CA ASP A 349 18.43 1.17 12.24
C ASP A 349 16.92 0.86 12.16
N SER A 350 16.10 1.72 12.77
CA SER A 350 14.64 1.57 12.80
C SER A 350 14.00 1.73 11.42
N GLN A 351 14.60 2.51 10.52
CA GLN A 351 14.11 2.68 9.15
C GLN A 351 14.34 1.41 8.32
N CYS A 352 15.42 0.69 8.58
CA CYS A 352 15.70 -0.60 7.92
C CYS A 352 14.59 -1.63 8.18
N LEU A 353 14.04 -1.70 9.40
CA LEU A 353 12.94 -2.62 9.74
C LEU A 353 11.65 -2.35 8.96
N SER A 354 11.49 -1.15 8.39
CA SER A 354 10.34 -0.78 7.55
C SER A 354 10.51 -1.18 6.07
N GLY A 355 11.74 -1.44 5.62
CA GLY A 355 12.09 -1.68 4.21
C GLY A 355 12.32 -3.15 3.83
N VAL A 356 12.53 -4.05 4.80
CA VAL A 356 12.76 -5.47 4.52
C VAL A 356 11.42 -6.19 4.33
N GLY A 357 10.92 -6.22 3.08
CA GLY A 357 9.93 -7.21 2.67
C GLY A 357 8.49 -6.76 2.35
N SER A 358 8.19 -5.49 2.07
CA SER A 358 6.85 -5.15 1.56
C SER A 358 6.81 -4.06 0.48
N SER A 359 6.73 -4.52 -0.77
CA SER A 359 5.89 -3.86 -1.74
C SER A 359 4.44 -3.94 -1.24
N VAL A 360 3.85 -2.77 -0.96
CA VAL A 360 2.42 -2.54 -0.71
C VAL A 360 1.89 -3.15 0.61
N ALA A 361 1.70 -2.28 1.60
CA ALA A 361 0.83 -2.48 2.77
C ALA A 361 1.23 -3.56 3.79
N SER A 362 2.48 -3.58 4.28
CA SER A 362 2.77 -4.30 5.51
C SER A 362 2.26 -3.50 6.72
N LEU A 363 1.43 -4.14 7.55
CA LEU A 363 1.20 -3.76 8.96
C LEU A 363 2.50 -4.01 9.77
N ALA A 364 3.62 -3.45 9.30
CA ALA A 364 4.92 -3.58 9.90
C ALA A 364 4.86 -2.96 11.30
N GLY A 365 5.08 -3.79 12.32
CA GLY A 365 4.87 -3.39 13.71
C GLY A 365 5.75 -2.25 14.21
N PHE A 366 6.80 -1.91 13.45
CA PHE A 366 7.82 -0.94 13.81
C PHE A 366 7.98 0.20 12.78
N ALA A 367 7.12 0.29 11.76
CA ALA A 367 7.21 1.37 10.79
C ALA A 367 6.68 2.70 11.37
N PRO A 368 7.41 3.82 11.22
CA PRO A 368 6.92 5.12 11.66
C PRO A 368 5.65 5.49 10.88
N ALA A 369 4.68 6.08 11.57
CA ALA A 369 3.49 6.62 10.92
C ALA A 369 3.90 7.85 10.08
N THR A 370 3.64 7.82 8.77
CA THR A 370 3.81 9.00 7.91
C THR A 370 2.54 9.82 7.94
N VAL A 371 2.59 10.96 8.62
CA VAL A 371 1.47 11.89 8.75
C VAL A 371 1.83 13.18 8.03
N THR A 372 1.05 13.53 7.02
CA THR A 372 1.30 14.73 6.21
C THR A 372 0.19 15.73 6.37
N THR A 373 0.54 17.00 6.57
CA THR A 373 -0.42 18.10 6.60
C THR A 373 -0.90 18.45 5.18
N SER A 374 -1.99 19.21 5.07
CA SER A 374 -2.54 19.66 3.78
C SER A 374 -1.59 20.54 2.94
N ASP A 375 -0.61 21.18 3.59
CA ASP A 375 0.47 21.96 2.94
C ASP A 375 1.73 21.13 2.65
N GLY A 376 1.70 19.82 2.90
CA GLY A 376 2.77 18.88 2.53
C GLY A 376 3.90 18.71 3.55
N ARG A 377 3.80 19.32 4.74
CA ARG A 377 4.77 19.08 5.83
C ARG A 377 4.54 17.72 6.49
N HIS A 378 5.62 17.11 6.95
CA HIS A 378 5.56 15.86 7.72
C HIS A 378 5.43 16.16 9.21
N LEU A 379 4.38 15.67 9.85
CA LEU A 379 4.15 15.82 11.28
C LEU A 379 4.82 14.66 12.04
N GLY A 380 5.91 14.93 12.75
CA GLY A 380 6.60 13.94 13.57
C GLY A 380 6.04 13.79 14.99
N ALA A 381 6.62 12.86 15.75
CA ALA A 381 6.28 12.66 17.16
C ALA A 381 6.96 13.71 18.04
N THR A 382 6.29 14.13 19.11
CA THR A 382 6.84 15.00 20.15
C THR A 382 7.09 14.19 21.43
N ARG A 383 7.61 14.82 22.47
CA ARG A 383 7.77 14.24 23.82
C ARG A 383 6.45 14.03 24.55
N SER A 384 5.32 14.39 23.93
CA SER A 384 3.99 14.06 24.44
C SER A 384 3.55 12.68 23.99
N VAL A 385 3.60 11.70 24.90
CA VAL A 385 3.11 10.32 24.65
C VAL A 385 1.60 10.28 24.38
N ALA A 386 0.85 11.31 24.80
CA ALA A 386 -0.58 11.48 24.51
C ALA A 386 -0.86 12.18 23.16
N GLY A 387 0.20 12.55 22.43
CA GLY A 387 0.11 13.17 21.11
C GLY A 387 -0.53 12.27 20.05
N TYR A 388 -0.80 12.85 18.88
CA TYR A 388 -1.37 12.09 17.76
C TYR A 388 -0.37 11.11 17.15
N VAL A 389 0.88 11.53 16.97
CA VAL A 389 1.96 10.73 16.38
C VAL A 389 2.86 10.22 17.51
N ASN A 390 3.01 8.89 17.59
CA ASN A 390 3.94 8.25 18.52
C ASN A 390 5.15 7.72 17.76
N PRO A 391 6.36 7.79 18.34
CA PRO A 391 7.54 7.23 17.70
C PRO A 391 7.46 5.69 17.68
N PRO A 392 8.12 5.02 16.72
CA PRO A 392 8.28 3.57 16.76
C PRO A 392 9.15 3.15 17.96
N PRO A 393 9.18 1.85 18.32
CA PRO A 393 10.07 1.34 19.36
C PRO A 393 11.53 1.69 19.09
N ALA A 394 12.11 2.46 20.00
CA ALA A 394 13.53 2.80 19.98
C ALA A 394 14.37 1.86 20.87
N LEU A 395 13.72 1.01 21.66
CA LEU A 395 14.37 -0.09 22.38
C LEU A 395 13.65 -1.40 22.12
N LEU A 396 14.44 -2.42 21.78
CA LEU A 396 13.99 -3.80 21.71
C LEU A 396 14.66 -4.61 22.83
N THR A 397 13.89 -5.45 23.51
CA THR A 397 14.37 -6.44 24.49
C THR A 397 13.85 -7.82 24.11
N THR A 398 14.30 -8.88 24.78
CA THR A 398 13.69 -10.21 24.65
C THR A 398 12.32 -10.29 25.35
N LEU A 399 11.54 -11.34 25.06
CA LEU A 399 10.28 -11.61 25.77
C LEU A 399 10.48 -11.74 27.29
N ASP A 400 11.59 -12.30 27.76
CA ASP A 400 11.92 -12.37 29.18
C ASP A 400 12.12 -10.97 29.78
N GLY A 401 12.73 -10.07 29.02
CA GLY A 401 12.84 -8.66 29.41
C GLY A 401 11.49 -7.94 29.43
N ALA A 402 10.57 -8.23 28.51
CA ALA A 402 9.22 -7.68 28.58
C ALA A 402 8.40 -8.26 29.74
N ALA A 403 8.54 -9.56 30.02
CA ALA A 403 7.89 -10.23 31.15
C ALA A 403 8.33 -9.61 32.50
N TYR A 404 9.58 -9.19 32.61
CA TYR A 404 10.09 -8.43 33.77
C TYR A 404 9.28 -7.17 34.05
N PHE A 405 8.98 -6.38 33.01
CA PHE A 405 8.21 -5.14 33.15
C PHE A 405 6.71 -5.37 33.28
N ALA A 406 6.22 -6.53 32.84
CA ALA A 406 4.82 -6.90 32.93
C ALA A 406 4.41 -7.42 34.31
N ASP A 407 5.37 -7.81 35.15
CA ASP A 407 5.16 -8.41 36.47
C ASP A 407 4.43 -7.43 37.42
N PRO A 408 3.19 -7.74 37.85
CA PRO A 408 2.42 -6.87 38.75
C PRO A 408 3.07 -6.68 40.12
N ALA A 409 3.97 -7.59 40.52
CA ALA A 409 4.72 -7.47 41.78
C ALA A 409 5.85 -6.42 41.69
N ARG A 410 6.24 -6.02 40.47
CA ARG A 410 7.28 -5.02 40.19
C ARG A 410 6.70 -3.72 39.67
N PHE A 411 5.68 -3.81 38.83
CA PHE A 411 5.00 -2.68 38.20
C PHE A 411 3.50 -2.77 38.44
N ALA A 412 2.96 -1.85 39.23
CA ALA A 412 1.56 -1.85 39.62
C ALA A 412 0.63 -1.80 38.40
N GLY A 413 -0.33 -2.71 38.35
CA GLY A 413 -1.28 -2.82 37.24
C GLY A 413 -0.71 -3.39 35.94
N GLY A 414 0.53 -3.92 35.94
CA GLY A 414 1.12 -4.58 34.78
C GLY A 414 0.29 -5.77 34.27
N PRO A 415 0.42 -6.15 32.98
CA PRO A 415 -0.42 -7.17 32.34
C PRO A 415 -0.16 -8.61 32.81
N GLY A 416 0.88 -8.86 33.61
CA GLY A 416 1.21 -10.18 34.14
C GLY A 416 1.49 -11.23 33.07
N ALA A 417 0.93 -12.42 33.22
CA ALA A 417 1.18 -13.55 32.32
C ALA A 417 0.72 -13.32 30.87
N ALA A 418 -0.20 -12.37 30.64
CA ALA A 418 -0.71 -12.01 29.32
C ALA A 418 0.01 -10.79 28.74
N PHE A 419 1.34 -10.75 28.76
CA PHE A 419 2.13 -9.57 28.40
C PHE A 419 2.39 -9.41 26.88
N ILE A 420 2.05 -10.40 26.06
CA ILE A 420 2.26 -10.31 24.60
C ILE A 420 1.12 -9.49 24.00
N SER A 421 1.46 -8.44 23.23
CA SER A 421 0.49 -7.51 22.63
C SER A 421 -0.02 -7.99 21.27
N ALA A 422 0.86 -8.58 20.47
CA ALA A 422 0.53 -9.06 19.13
C ALA A 422 1.44 -10.22 18.72
N ILE A 423 0.96 -11.03 17.79
CA ILE A 423 1.77 -12.08 17.14
C ILE A 423 1.65 -11.92 15.63
N ARG A 424 2.80 -11.78 14.96
CA ARG A 424 2.91 -11.76 13.50
C ARG A 424 3.24 -13.15 13.01
N ILE A 425 2.54 -13.62 11.99
CA ILE A 425 2.62 -15.00 11.54
C ILE A 425 2.87 -15.08 10.04
N ARG A 426 3.87 -15.88 9.68
CA ARG A 426 4.07 -16.33 8.32
C ARG A 426 3.41 -17.70 8.16
N VAL A 427 2.57 -17.81 7.14
CA VAL A 427 1.92 -19.08 6.77
C VAL A 427 2.69 -19.72 5.63
N ALA A 428 2.90 -21.04 5.69
CA ALA A 428 3.62 -21.78 4.68
C ALA A 428 2.83 -21.88 3.36
N ASN A 429 3.56 -21.92 2.23
CA ASN A 429 3.01 -22.19 0.90
C ASN A 429 1.89 -21.23 0.44
N VAL A 430 1.99 -19.95 0.81
CA VAL A 430 1.06 -18.90 0.37
C VAL A 430 1.73 -17.85 -0.51
N GLN A 431 2.96 -18.07 -0.99
CA GLN A 431 3.78 -17.08 -1.71
C GLN A 431 3.06 -16.55 -2.95
N GLN A 432 2.46 -17.44 -3.75
CA GLN A 432 1.70 -17.10 -4.95
C GLN A 432 0.29 -16.61 -4.58
N PRO A 433 -0.17 -15.46 -5.10
CA PRO A 433 -1.56 -15.01 -4.94
C PRO A 433 -2.56 -16.00 -5.57
N GLY A 434 -3.73 -16.18 -4.97
CA GLY A 434 -4.83 -16.95 -5.55
C GLY A 434 -5.71 -17.69 -4.53
N PRO A 435 -6.82 -18.33 -4.99
CA PRO A 435 -7.85 -18.90 -4.13
C PRO A 435 -7.34 -19.97 -3.15
N LEU A 436 -6.33 -20.73 -3.55
CA LEU A 436 -5.73 -21.77 -2.70
C LEU A 436 -4.90 -21.18 -1.56
N SER A 437 -4.14 -20.10 -1.82
CA SER A 437 -3.42 -19.37 -0.78
C SER A 437 -4.39 -18.66 0.16
N GLU A 438 -5.48 -18.09 -0.37
CA GLU A 438 -6.55 -17.46 0.42
C GLU A 438 -7.26 -18.46 1.33
N ALA A 439 -7.66 -19.62 0.79
CA ALA A 439 -8.30 -20.68 1.58
C ALA A 439 -7.38 -21.20 2.69
N ARG A 440 -6.06 -21.28 2.42
CA ARG A 440 -5.06 -21.64 3.44
C ARG A 440 -4.96 -20.58 4.53
N LEU A 441 -4.84 -19.30 4.16
CA LEU A 441 -4.79 -18.19 5.11
C LEU A 441 -6.06 -18.13 5.97
N ALA A 442 -7.25 -18.26 5.35
CA ALA A 442 -8.53 -18.27 6.05
C ALA A 442 -8.66 -19.46 7.01
N ARG A 443 -8.21 -20.66 6.59
CA ARG A 443 -8.22 -21.84 7.44
C ARG A 443 -7.29 -21.69 8.64
N VAL A 444 -6.03 -21.29 8.42
CA VAL A 444 -5.08 -21.06 9.51
C VAL A 444 -5.59 -19.96 10.45
N ALA A 445 -6.18 -18.90 9.93
CA ALA A 445 -6.81 -17.86 10.74
C ALA A 445 -7.96 -18.40 11.61
N ALA A 446 -8.85 -19.22 11.03
CA ALA A 446 -9.95 -19.85 11.74
C ALA A 446 -9.47 -20.83 12.81
N ASP A 447 -8.47 -21.67 12.51
CA ASP A 447 -7.89 -22.63 13.44
C ASP A 447 -7.25 -21.92 14.64
N ILE A 448 -6.56 -20.79 14.39
CA ILE A 448 -5.95 -19.98 15.45
C ILE A 448 -7.02 -19.30 16.30
N HIS A 449 -8.05 -18.73 15.68
CA HIS A 449 -9.16 -18.13 16.41
C HIS A 449 -9.88 -19.18 17.27
N ALA A 450 -10.14 -20.37 16.74
CA ALA A 450 -10.78 -21.46 17.48
C ALA A 450 -9.93 -21.96 18.67
N ALA A 451 -8.61 -22.05 18.49
CA ALA A 451 -7.71 -22.52 19.55
C ALA A 451 -7.42 -21.49 20.65
N THR A 452 -7.46 -20.18 20.33
CA THR A 452 -6.96 -19.14 21.24
C THR A 452 -8.00 -18.06 21.60
N GLY A 453 -9.08 -17.91 20.83
CA GLY A 453 -10.04 -16.82 20.95
C GLY A 453 -9.52 -15.45 20.45
N LEU A 454 -8.32 -15.40 19.88
CA LEU A 454 -7.68 -14.16 19.44
C LEU A 454 -8.22 -13.68 18.09
N ALA A 455 -8.16 -12.36 17.85
CA ALA A 455 -8.49 -11.78 16.56
C ALA A 455 -7.33 -11.95 15.58
N VAL A 456 -7.67 -12.45 14.38
CA VAL A 456 -6.71 -12.72 13.31
C VAL A 456 -6.98 -11.81 12.12
N ASP A 457 -6.04 -10.92 11.83
CA ASP A 457 -6.08 -10.05 10.66
C ASP A 457 -5.18 -10.62 9.56
N ILE A 458 -5.75 -10.84 8.38
CA ILE A 458 -5.01 -11.30 7.20
C ILE A 458 -4.45 -10.07 6.48
N VAL A 459 -3.12 -9.94 6.50
CA VAL A 459 -2.39 -8.79 5.95
C VAL A 459 -1.98 -9.00 4.49
N LYS A 460 -1.87 -10.26 4.04
CA LYS A 460 -1.46 -10.54 2.66
C LYS A 460 -2.54 -10.02 1.69
N GLY A 461 -2.19 -9.00 0.90
CA GLY A 461 -3.14 -8.32 0.02
C GLY A 461 -3.98 -7.25 0.72
N SER A 462 -3.54 -6.69 1.86
CA SER A 462 -4.14 -5.44 2.34
C SER A 462 -3.85 -4.30 1.36
N ALA A 463 -4.83 -3.43 1.15
CA ALA A 463 -4.64 -2.17 0.44
C ALA A 463 -4.51 -1.04 1.46
N GLN A 464 -3.72 -0.01 1.14
CA GLN A 464 -3.71 1.22 1.91
C GLN A 464 -4.62 2.25 1.25
N THR A 465 -5.45 2.91 2.05
CA THR A 465 -6.26 4.07 1.65
C THR A 465 -5.79 5.31 2.39
N ALA A 466 -5.86 6.48 1.75
CA ALA A 466 -5.58 7.75 2.40
C ALA A 466 -6.80 8.17 3.23
N VAL A 467 -6.60 8.35 4.54
CA VAL A 467 -7.62 8.84 5.47
C VAL A 467 -7.22 10.23 5.92
N SER A 468 -8.15 11.18 5.77
CA SER A 468 -8.01 12.53 6.32
C SER A 468 -8.45 12.53 7.79
N VAL A 469 -7.65 13.13 8.66
CA VAL A 469 -7.92 13.21 10.09
C VAL A 469 -7.79 14.66 10.55
N ASP A 470 -8.87 15.21 11.10
CA ASP A 470 -8.85 16.53 11.75
C ASP A 470 -8.24 16.40 13.14
N LEU A 471 -7.15 17.14 13.37
CA LEU A 471 -6.51 17.25 14.67
C LEU A 471 -6.97 18.51 15.39
N PRO A 472 -7.26 18.44 16.71
CA PRO A 472 -7.58 19.63 17.48
C PRO A 472 -6.37 20.57 17.57
N ALA A 473 -6.66 21.86 17.77
CA ALA A 473 -5.62 22.85 18.05
C ALA A 473 -4.81 22.46 19.30
N GLY A 474 -3.50 22.71 19.23
CA GLY A 474 -2.61 22.59 20.37
C GLY A 474 -2.67 23.84 21.26
N ASN A 475 -2.26 23.69 22.51
CA ASN A 475 -2.14 24.78 23.48
C ASN A 475 -0.92 25.69 23.18
N PHE A 476 0.00 25.23 22.34
CA PHE A 476 1.30 25.88 22.10
C PHE A 476 1.48 26.41 20.67
N GLY A 477 0.38 26.81 20.02
CA GLY A 477 0.41 27.55 18.75
C GLY A 477 0.04 26.75 17.50
N ARG A 478 0.07 25.40 17.56
CA ARG A 478 -0.39 24.57 16.44
C ARG A 478 -1.90 24.77 16.21
N PRO A 479 -2.33 25.29 15.04
CA PRO A 479 -3.75 25.46 14.77
C PRO A 479 -4.44 24.10 14.61
N ALA A 480 -5.78 24.09 14.66
CA ALA A 480 -6.52 22.92 14.20
C ALA A 480 -6.21 22.70 12.70
N LEU A 481 -5.88 21.47 12.33
CA LEU A 481 -5.43 21.15 10.98
C LEU A 481 -5.83 19.74 10.58
N THR A 482 -6.07 19.54 9.29
CA THR A 482 -6.35 18.22 8.72
C THR A 482 -5.05 17.59 8.23
N VAL A 483 -4.77 16.39 8.72
CA VAL A 483 -3.66 15.56 8.26
C VAL A 483 -4.15 14.41 7.41
N THR A 484 -3.29 13.89 6.55
CA THR A 484 -3.53 12.67 5.79
C THR A 484 -2.60 11.58 6.28
N GLU A 485 -3.16 10.39 6.51
CA GLU A 485 -2.44 9.20 6.96
C GLU A 485 -2.89 7.99 6.12
N ARG A 486 -2.00 7.04 5.87
CA ARG A 486 -2.32 5.84 5.06
C ARG A 486 -2.76 4.67 5.92
N TRP A 487 -4.05 4.39 5.96
CA TRP A 487 -4.62 3.32 6.77
C TRP A 487 -4.78 2.04 5.95
N SER A 488 -4.67 0.87 6.59
CA SER A 488 -4.81 -0.43 5.94
C SER A 488 -6.26 -0.90 5.97
N VAL A 489 -6.80 -1.32 4.82
CA VAL A 489 -8.16 -1.86 4.69
C VAL A 489 -8.12 -3.39 4.74
N LYS A 490 -8.93 -4.01 5.61
CA LYS A 490 -9.08 -5.47 5.68
C LYS A 490 -9.78 -6.02 4.42
N GLY A 491 -9.22 -7.07 3.80
CA GLY A 491 -9.96 -7.96 2.88
C GLY A 491 -10.14 -7.52 1.41
N VAL A 492 -9.53 -6.42 0.94
CA VAL A 492 -9.84 -5.82 -0.39
C VAL A 492 -9.39 -6.65 -1.61
N VAL A 493 -8.35 -7.49 -1.50
CA VAL A 493 -7.76 -8.15 -2.70
C VAL A 493 -8.54 -9.37 -3.22
N VAL A 494 -9.41 -9.98 -2.44
CA VAL A 494 -10.13 -11.22 -2.84
C VAL A 494 -11.16 -10.96 -3.95
N ASP A 495 -11.91 -9.85 -3.88
CA ASP A 495 -12.89 -9.51 -4.92
C ASP A 495 -12.24 -8.97 -6.20
N PHE A 496 -11.06 -8.35 -6.08
CA PHE A 496 -10.42 -7.69 -7.22
C PHE A 496 -9.80 -8.69 -8.21
N VAL A 497 -9.06 -9.71 -7.74
CA VAL A 497 -8.38 -10.69 -8.63
C VAL A 497 -9.40 -11.55 -9.38
N THR A 498 -10.48 -11.93 -8.72
CA THR A 498 -11.56 -12.72 -9.35
C THR A 498 -12.31 -11.90 -10.41
N THR A 499 -12.52 -10.60 -10.15
CA THR A 499 -13.17 -9.69 -11.10
C THR A 499 -12.31 -9.45 -12.35
N VAL A 500 -11.00 -9.21 -12.18
CA VAL A 500 -10.05 -9.10 -13.31
C VAL A 500 -9.98 -10.40 -14.10
N GLY A 501 -9.98 -11.55 -13.41
CA GLY A 501 -10.00 -12.87 -14.06
C GLY A 501 -11.22 -13.09 -14.96
N ARG A 502 -12.42 -12.75 -14.47
CA ARG A 502 -13.67 -12.83 -15.26
C ARG A 502 -13.67 -11.87 -16.44
N ALA A 503 -13.20 -10.64 -16.25
CA ALA A 503 -13.10 -9.64 -17.32
C ALA A 503 -12.17 -10.11 -18.45
N ASN A 504 -10.98 -10.61 -18.09
CA ASN A 504 -10.02 -11.13 -19.07
C ASN A 504 -10.57 -12.35 -19.81
N LEU A 505 -11.28 -13.26 -19.13
CA LEU A 505 -11.90 -14.42 -19.76
C LEU A 505 -13.00 -14.03 -20.77
N ALA A 506 -13.84 -13.07 -20.41
CA ALA A 506 -14.86 -12.53 -21.32
C ALA A 506 -14.22 -11.87 -22.56
N LEU A 507 -13.14 -11.13 -22.36
CA LEU A 507 -12.37 -10.50 -23.43
C LEU A 507 -11.73 -11.52 -24.39
N PHE A 508 -11.10 -12.58 -23.86
CA PHE A 508 -10.60 -13.67 -24.70
C PHE A 508 -11.72 -14.37 -25.47
N ALA A 509 -12.88 -14.59 -24.85
CA ALA A 509 -14.03 -15.19 -25.54
C ALA A 509 -14.51 -14.34 -26.73
N ILE A 510 -14.49 -13.01 -26.62
CA ILE A 510 -14.87 -12.11 -27.73
C ILE A 510 -13.87 -12.18 -28.88
N VAL A 511 -12.57 -12.29 -28.58
CA VAL A 511 -11.52 -12.46 -29.61
C VAL A 511 -11.70 -13.78 -30.34
N LEU A 512 -11.91 -14.87 -29.60
CA LEU A 512 -12.16 -16.18 -30.18
C LEU A 512 -13.45 -16.20 -31.01
N LEU A 513 -14.49 -15.48 -30.59
CA LEU A 513 -15.72 -15.30 -31.37
C LEU A 513 -15.44 -14.55 -32.69
N GLY A 514 -14.68 -13.45 -32.65
CA GLY A 514 -14.26 -12.72 -33.85
C GLY A 514 -13.47 -13.61 -34.82
N ALA A 515 -12.53 -14.39 -34.29
CA ALA A 515 -11.76 -15.36 -35.06
C ALA A 515 -12.65 -16.46 -35.66
N ALA A 516 -13.61 -17.00 -34.88
CA ALA A 516 -14.56 -18.01 -35.34
C ALA A 516 -15.44 -17.47 -36.48
N ILE A 517 -15.88 -16.21 -36.39
CA ILE A 517 -16.64 -15.55 -37.46
C ILE A 517 -15.80 -15.48 -38.74
N LEU A 518 -14.55 -15.00 -38.66
CA LEU A 518 -13.65 -14.89 -39.81
C LEU A 518 -13.36 -16.25 -40.46
N VAL A 519 -13.02 -17.25 -39.65
CA VAL A 519 -12.74 -18.62 -40.13
C VAL A 519 -14.00 -19.22 -40.75
N GLY A 520 -15.16 -19.13 -40.08
CA GLY A 520 -16.43 -19.65 -40.57
C GLY A 520 -16.85 -19.00 -41.89
N GLN A 521 -16.65 -17.69 -42.04
CA GLN A 521 -16.89 -16.97 -43.30
C GLN A 521 -15.93 -17.42 -44.42
N THR A 522 -14.65 -17.61 -44.10
CA THR A 522 -13.65 -18.08 -45.06
C THR A 522 -13.99 -19.49 -45.54
N THR A 523 -14.34 -20.40 -44.61
CA THR A 523 -14.76 -21.76 -44.93
C THR A 523 -16.05 -21.77 -45.75
N TYR A 524 -17.04 -20.96 -45.37
CA TYR A 524 -18.30 -20.86 -46.09
C TYR A 524 -18.11 -20.33 -47.52
N SER A 525 -17.27 -19.31 -47.71
CA SER A 525 -16.99 -18.74 -49.03
C SER A 525 -16.18 -19.70 -49.92
N SER A 526 -15.16 -20.36 -49.37
CA SER A 526 -14.39 -21.40 -50.07
C SER A 526 -15.29 -22.54 -50.53
N ALA A 527 -16.09 -23.08 -49.62
CA ALA A 527 -16.96 -24.21 -49.92
C ALA A 527 -18.15 -23.80 -50.80
N ARG A 528 -18.61 -22.54 -50.76
CA ARG A 528 -19.59 -22.00 -51.72
C ARG A 528 -19.05 -21.96 -53.15
N ARG A 529 -17.78 -21.56 -53.35
CA ARG A 529 -17.13 -21.57 -54.67
C ARG A 529 -16.97 -22.98 -55.25
N ARG A 530 -16.77 -23.96 -54.38
CA ARG A 530 -16.60 -25.39 -54.73
C ARG A 530 -17.91 -26.19 -54.77
N ARG A 531 -19.09 -25.54 -54.72
CA ARG A 531 -20.40 -26.23 -54.72
C ARG A 531 -20.60 -27.19 -55.90
N HIS A 532 -20.03 -26.87 -57.07
CA HIS A 532 -20.10 -27.76 -58.23
C HIS A 532 -19.32 -29.07 -58.01
N GLU A 533 -18.14 -29.00 -57.40
CA GLU A 533 -17.33 -30.18 -57.04
C GLU A 533 -18.07 -31.07 -56.06
N PHE A 534 -18.69 -30.49 -55.03
CA PHE A 534 -19.49 -31.24 -54.06
C PHE A 534 -20.74 -31.87 -54.70
N GLY A 535 -21.38 -31.18 -55.66
CA GLY A 535 -22.49 -31.73 -56.44
C GLY A 535 -22.09 -32.96 -57.27
N VAL A 536 -20.91 -32.92 -57.88
CA VAL A 536 -20.32 -34.07 -58.62
C VAL A 536 -19.98 -35.21 -57.66
N LEU A 537 -19.38 -34.94 -56.50
CA LEU A 537 -19.08 -35.97 -55.50
C LEU A 537 -20.35 -36.67 -54.98
N ARG A 538 -21.44 -35.91 -54.80
CA ARG A 538 -22.75 -36.50 -54.46
C ARG A 538 -23.32 -37.36 -55.59
N ALA A 539 -23.12 -36.97 -56.86
CA ALA A 539 -23.53 -37.78 -58.00
C ALA A 539 -22.75 -39.12 -58.07
N PHE A 540 -21.50 -39.15 -57.60
CA PHE A 540 -20.70 -40.36 -57.40
C PHE A 540 -21.04 -41.14 -56.10
N GLY A 541 -22.11 -40.77 -55.39
CA GLY A 541 -22.61 -41.51 -54.23
C GLY A 541 -21.99 -41.14 -52.89
N TRP A 542 -21.28 -40.01 -52.77
CA TRP A 542 -20.77 -39.56 -51.47
C TRP A 542 -21.90 -39.15 -50.53
N SER A 543 -21.86 -39.64 -49.29
CA SER A 543 -22.81 -39.27 -48.24
C SER A 543 -22.57 -37.83 -47.75
N PRO A 544 -23.61 -37.11 -47.28
CA PRO A 544 -23.45 -35.77 -46.70
C PRO A 544 -22.37 -35.70 -45.61
N GLY A 545 -22.27 -36.74 -44.77
CA GLY A 545 -21.27 -36.82 -43.71
C GLY A 545 -19.83 -36.85 -44.21
N ARG A 546 -19.55 -37.48 -45.37
CA ARG A 546 -18.21 -37.48 -45.97
C ARG A 546 -17.81 -36.11 -46.50
N ILE A 547 -18.77 -35.32 -46.98
CA ILE A 547 -18.53 -33.92 -47.40
C ILE A 547 -18.26 -33.03 -46.19
N VAL A 548 -19.02 -33.21 -45.10
CA VAL A 548 -18.76 -32.51 -43.83
C VAL A 548 -17.37 -32.84 -43.31
N LEU A 549 -17.02 -34.13 -43.24
CA LEU A 549 -15.71 -34.58 -42.77
C LEU A 549 -14.57 -34.03 -43.66
N LEU A 550 -14.75 -33.97 -44.98
CA LEU A 550 -13.74 -33.42 -45.87
C LEU A 550 -13.49 -31.94 -45.60
N VAL A 551 -14.55 -31.13 -45.50
CA VAL A 551 -14.43 -29.70 -45.21
C VAL A 551 -13.84 -29.46 -43.83
N GLU A 552 -14.26 -30.25 -42.83
CA GLU A 552 -13.71 -30.19 -41.46
C GLU A 552 -12.23 -30.57 -41.40
N MET A 553 -11.81 -31.64 -42.10
CA MET A 553 -10.41 -32.04 -42.10
C MET A 553 -9.53 -31.00 -42.80
N GLU A 554 -10.02 -30.36 -43.86
CA GLU A 554 -9.29 -29.27 -44.55
C GLU A 554 -9.10 -28.05 -43.64
N THR A 555 -10.13 -27.65 -42.89
CA THR A 555 -10.05 -26.52 -41.96
C THR A 555 -9.21 -26.84 -40.73
N VAL A 556 -9.36 -28.03 -40.15
CA VAL A 556 -8.58 -28.47 -38.98
C VAL A 556 -7.11 -28.63 -39.31
N THR A 557 -6.75 -29.14 -40.50
CA THR A 557 -5.34 -29.25 -40.90
C THR A 557 -4.68 -27.88 -41.07
N LEU A 558 -5.37 -26.92 -41.71
CA LEU A 558 -4.89 -25.54 -41.78
C LEU A 558 -4.74 -24.91 -40.39
N ALA A 559 -5.70 -25.14 -39.49
CA ALA A 559 -5.65 -24.66 -38.12
C ALA A 559 -4.52 -25.27 -37.30
N ALA A 560 -4.20 -26.55 -37.51
CA ALA A 560 -3.08 -27.21 -36.85
C ALA A 560 -1.74 -26.58 -37.28
N VAL A 561 -1.55 -26.29 -38.56
CA VAL A 561 -0.35 -25.61 -39.07
C VAL A 561 -0.19 -24.22 -38.45
N VAL A 562 -1.29 -23.44 -38.41
CA VAL A 562 -1.31 -22.11 -37.78
C VAL A 562 -1.04 -22.22 -36.27
N GLY A 563 -1.62 -23.22 -35.60
CA GLY A 563 -1.42 -23.47 -34.17
C GLY A 563 0.03 -23.79 -33.81
N VAL A 564 0.73 -24.57 -34.65
CA VAL A 564 2.17 -24.83 -34.47
C VAL A 564 3.00 -23.56 -34.66
N ALA A 565 2.66 -22.73 -35.65
CA ALA A 565 3.33 -21.45 -35.84
C ALA A 565 3.12 -20.51 -34.63
N ALA A 566 1.91 -20.48 -34.06
CA ALA A 566 1.62 -19.72 -32.84
C ALA A 566 2.44 -20.24 -31.64
N LEU A 567 2.50 -21.56 -31.44
CA LEU A 567 3.33 -22.17 -30.40
C LEU A 567 4.81 -21.77 -30.51
N LEU A 568 5.37 -21.73 -31.72
CA LEU A 568 6.75 -21.28 -31.92
C LEU A 568 6.95 -19.82 -31.50
N VAL A 569 6.00 -18.94 -31.84
CA VAL A 569 6.03 -17.54 -31.41
C VAL A 569 5.95 -17.45 -29.89
N ASP A 570 5.05 -18.20 -29.25
CA ASP A 570 4.87 -18.22 -27.80
C ASP A 570 6.15 -18.66 -27.07
N VAL A 571 6.84 -19.71 -27.58
CA VAL A 571 8.12 -20.18 -27.02
C VAL A 571 9.21 -19.11 -27.14
N ILE A 572 9.31 -18.44 -28.29
CA ILE A 572 10.31 -17.39 -28.51
C ILE A 572 10.06 -16.21 -27.55
N VAL A 573 8.80 -15.79 -27.40
CA VAL A 573 8.42 -14.69 -26.53
C VAL A 573 8.65 -15.05 -25.06
N ALA A 574 8.26 -16.26 -24.63
CA ALA A 574 8.47 -16.75 -23.27
C ALA A 574 9.96 -16.79 -22.90
N GLY A 575 10.81 -17.27 -23.81
CA GLY A 575 12.25 -17.30 -23.61
C GLY A 575 12.89 -15.91 -23.52
N ARG A 576 12.40 -14.93 -24.28
CA ARG A 576 12.90 -13.54 -24.23
C ARG A 576 12.47 -12.81 -22.96
N LEU A 577 11.25 -13.03 -22.51
CA LEU A 577 10.65 -12.31 -21.38
C LEU A 577 10.86 -12.99 -20.03
N HIS A 578 11.53 -14.16 -19.99
CA HIS A 578 11.77 -14.94 -18.77
C HIS A 578 10.48 -15.21 -17.98
N THR A 579 9.36 -15.37 -18.67
CA THR A 579 8.09 -15.68 -18.02
C THR A 579 8.14 -17.12 -17.55
N GLY A 580 7.87 -17.37 -16.26
CA GLY A 580 7.86 -18.71 -15.64
C GLY A 580 6.70 -19.61 -16.10
N SER A 581 6.44 -19.64 -17.40
CA SER A 581 5.36 -20.38 -18.04
C SER A 581 5.62 -21.90 -18.00
N VAL A 582 4.56 -22.66 -17.70
CA VAL A 582 4.61 -24.12 -17.61
C VAL A 582 4.27 -24.72 -18.97
N GLY A 583 4.93 -25.80 -19.40
CA GLY A 583 4.80 -26.36 -20.76
C GLY A 583 3.36 -26.65 -21.25
N TRP A 584 2.42 -26.99 -20.35
CA TRP A 584 1.02 -27.18 -20.72
C TRP A 584 0.30 -25.89 -21.15
N GLN A 585 0.76 -24.73 -20.64
CA GLN A 585 0.21 -23.42 -21.01
C GLN A 585 0.55 -23.07 -22.46
N LEU A 586 1.73 -23.46 -22.93
CA LEU A 586 2.15 -23.29 -24.32
C LEU A 586 1.36 -24.23 -25.25
N ALA A 587 1.05 -25.45 -24.79
CA ALA A 587 0.27 -26.41 -25.56
C ALA A 587 -1.21 -26.00 -25.78
N LEU A 588 -1.73 -25.01 -25.04
CA LEU A 588 -3.10 -24.52 -25.22
C LEU A 588 -3.31 -23.80 -26.56
N SER A 589 -2.32 -23.05 -27.05
CA SER A 589 -2.43 -22.26 -28.28
C SER A 589 -2.85 -23.09 -29.51
N PRO A 590 -2.17 -24.22 -29.85
CA PRO A 590 -2.59 -25.06 -30.96
C PRO A 590 -3.94 -25.75 -30.72
N LEU A 591 -4.24 -26.15 -29.48
CA LEU A 591 -5.51 -26.79 -29.15
C LEU A 591 -6.70 -25.84 -29.32
N VAL A 592 -6.54 -24.58 -28.88
CA VAL A 592 -7.55 -23.53 -29.05
C VAL A 592 -7.74 -23.19 -30.53
N ALA A 593 -6.66 -23.09 -31.31
CA ALA A 593 -6.76 -22.84 -32.75
C ALA A 593 -7.55 -23.93 -33.48
N ILE A 594 -7.25 -25.20 -33.20
CA ILE A 594 -7.98 -26.35 -33.76
C ILE A 594 -9.43 -26.35 -33.30
N GLY A 595 -9.68 -26.13 -32.01
CA GLY A 595 -11.02 -26.11 -31.44
C GLY A 595 -11.91 -25.02 -32.05
N VAL A 596 -11.39 -23.79 -32.18
CA VAL A 596 -12.12 -22.69 -32.82
C VAL A 596 -12.38 -22.99 -34.28
N ALA A 597 -11.42 -23.53 -35.02
CA ALA A 597 -11.59 -23.86 -36.43
C ALA A 597 -12.66 -24.95 -36.66
N ALA A 598 -12.66 -26.01 -35.85
CA ALA A 598 -13.66 -27.07 -35.91
C ALA A 598 -15.06 -26.53 -35.59
N LEU A 599 -15.20 -25.71 -34.54
CA LEU A 599 -16.48 -25.10 -34.18
C LEU A 599 -16.97 -24.12 -35.26
N ALA A 600 -16.07 -23.31 -35.83
CA ALA A 600 -16.39 -22.34 -36.86
C ALA A 600 -16.75 -22.97 -38.21
N ALA A 601 -16.13 -24.11 -38.56
CA ALA A 601 -16.37 -24.82 -39.81
C ALA A 601 -17.63 -25.68 -39.79
N ALA A 602 -18.08 -26.13 -38.61
CA ALA A 602 -19.20 -27.05 -38.46
C ALA A 602 -20.48 -26.55 -39.12
N VAL A 603 -20.85 -25.28 -38.89
CA VAL A 603 -22.08 -24.71 -39.45
C VAL A 603 -22.00 -24.57 -40.99
N PRO A 604 -20.96 -23.95 -41.58
CA PRO A 604 -20.76 -23.96 -43.03
C PRO A 604 -20.75 -25.36 -43.66
N ALA A 605 -20.04 -26.31 -43.05
CA ALA A 605 -19.92 -27.68 -43.56
C ALA A 605 -21.28 -28.40 -43.59
N LEU A 606 -22.07 -28.26 -42.53
CA LEU A 606 -23.42 -28.82 -42.44
C LEU A 606 -24.37 -28.18 -43.44
N LEU A 607 -24.36 -26.85 -43.57
CA LEU A 607 -25.23 -26.13 -44.52
C LEU A 607 -24.98 -26.57 -45.96
N ILE A 608 -23.72 -26.80 -46.33
CA ILE A 608 -23.33 -27.21 -47.68
C ILE A 608 -23.65 -28.69 -47.92
N SER A 609 -23.54 -29.54 -46.89
CA SER A 609 -23.96 -30.94 -46.98
C SER A 609 -25.48 -31.12 -47.23
N ARG A 610 -26.28 -30.07 -47.02
CA ARG A 610 -27.74 -30.12 -47.22
C ARG A 610 -28.20 -29.68 -48.60
N SER A 611 -27.33 -29.11 -49.46
CA SER A 611 -27.75 -28.69 -50.80
C SER A 611 -28.06 -29.88 -51.71
N SER A 612 -29.25 -29.87 -52.32
CA SER A 612 -29.70 -30.95 -53.21
C SER A 612 -29.00 -30.89 -54.57
N VAL A 613 -28.71 -32.06 -55.16
CA VAL A 613 -28.07 -32.20 -56.50
C VAL A 613 -28.86 -31.44 -57.58
N VAL A 614 -30.18 -31.37 -57.43
CA VAL A 614 -31.10 -30.69 -58.36
C VAL A 614 -31.06 -29.17 -58.22
N GLU A 615 -30.82 -28.62 -57.03
CA GLU A 615 -30.62 -27.17 -56.85
C GLU A 615 -29.28 -26.69 -57.38
N THR A 616 -28.24 -27.52 -57.31
CA THR A 616 -26.89 -27.16 -57.79
C THR A 616 -26.76 -27.15 -59.32
N LEU A 617 -27.61 -27.91 -60.03
CA LEU A 617 -27.58 -28.03 -61.49
C LEU A 617 -28.66 -27.21 -62.21
N ARG A 618 -29.63 -26.64 -61.48
CA ARG A 618 -30.65 -25.77 -62.08
C ARG A 618 -30.07 -24.37 -62.32
N PRO A 619 -30.08 -23.85 -63.56
CA PRO A 619 -29.71 -22.47 -63.81
C PRO A 619 -30.66 -21.54 -63.06
N SER A 620 -30.11 -20.57 -62.34
CA SER A 620 -30.85 -19.61 -61.53
C SER A 620 -31.91 -18.91 -62.38
N ARG A 621 -33.19 -19.26 -62.21
CA ARG A 621 -34.30 -18.53 -62.86
C ARG A 621 -34.37 -17.12 -62.26
N ARG A 622 -33.80 -16.14 -62.95
CA ARG A 622 -33.92 -14.71 -62.59
C ARG A 622 -35.38 -14.29 -62.71
N SER A 623 -36.04 -14.07 -61.57
CA SER A 623 -37.32 -13.37 -61.50
C SER A 623 -37.12 -11.95 -62.04
N ARG A 624 -37.73 -11.68 -63.21
CA ARG A 624 -37.62 -10.41 -63.93
C ARG A 624 -38.61 -9.41 -63.32
N ARG A 625 -38.28 -8.86 -62.14
CA ARG A 625 -39.04 -7.74 -61.55
C ARG A 625 -38.47 -6.42 -62.07
N ARG A 626 -39.24 -5.68 -62.87
CA ARG A 626 -38.90 -4.31 -63.28
C ARG A 626 -38.81 -3.43 -62.03
N SER A 627 -37.65 -2.87 -61.77
CA SER A 627 -37.47 -1.82 -60.74
C SER A 627 -36.77 -0.60 -61.34
N ARG A 628 -37.10 0.59 -60.84
CA ARG A 628 -36.43 1.85 -61.20
C ARG A 628 -34.91 1.74 -60.96
N ALA A 629 -34.12 2.48 -61.75
CA ALA A 629 -32.68 2.54 -61.60
C ALA A 629 -32.33 3.09 -60.21
N PRO A 630 -31.68 2.30 -59.33
CA PRO A 630 -31.32 2.78 -58.01
C PRO A 630 -30.20 3.81 -58.08
N SER A 631 -30.14 4.71 -57.09
CA SER A 631 -28.95 5.53 -56.84
C SER A 631 -27.72 4.65 -56.56
N LEU A 632 -26.51 5.18 -56.67
CA LEU A 632 -25.27 4.41 -56.41
C LEU A 632 -25.26 3.75 -55.02
N VAL A 633 -25.73 4.47 -54.00
CA VAL A 633 -25.88 3.96 -52.63
C VAL A 633 -26.99 2.91 -52.56
N GLY A 634 -28.14 3.15 -53.21
CA GLY A 634 -29.23 2.17 -53.27
C GLY A 634 -28.84 0.88 -54.00
N PHE A 635 -27.97 0.98 -55.01
CA PHE A 635 -27.40 -0.17 -55.70
C PHE A 635 -26.51 -0.99 -54.77
N ALA A 636 -25.56 -0.34 -54.08
CA ALA A 636 -24.65 -0.96 -53.12
C ALA A 636 -25.39 -1.68 -51.98
N ILE A 637 -26.40 -1.03 -51.39
CA ILE A 637 -27.20 -1.57 -50.28
C ILE A 637 -28.08 -2.74 -50.75
N ARG A 638 -28.75 -2.61 -51.89
CA ARG A 638 -29.65 -3.66 -52.41
C ARG A 638 -28.88 -4.92 -52.81
N GLU A 639 -27.66 -4.75 -53.28
CA GLU A 639 -26.74 -5.86 -53.54
C GLU A 639 -26.35 -6.59 -52.26
N MET A 640 -26.02 -5.84 -51.21
CA MET A 640 -25.64 -6.37 -49.91
C MET A 640 -26.80 -7.13 -49.22
N ILE A 641 -28.02 -6.58 -49.27
CA ILE A 641 -29.21 -7.18 -48.65
C ILE A 641 -29.74 -8.40 -49.43
N GLY A 642 -29.46 -8.50 -50.73
CA GLY A 642 -29.96 -9.58 -51.58
C GLY A 642 -29.13 -10.85 -51.49
N ALA A 643 -27.95 -10.83 -52.10
CA ALA A 643 -27.17 -12.04 -52.36
C ALA A 643 -26.18 -12.40 -51.23
N TRP A 644 -25.96 -11.48 -50.28
CA TRP A 644 -24.87 -11.53 -49.30
C TRP A 644 -25.30 -11.13 -47.89
N ARG A 645 -26.60 -11.28 -47.59
CA ARG A 645 -27.20 -10.70 -46.38
C ARG A 645 -26.60 -11.26 -45.09
N ALA A 646 -26.32 -12.56 -45.06
CA ALA A 646 -25.75 -13.21 -43.88
C ALA A 646 -24.26 -12.83 -43.70
N GLU A 647 -23.52 -12.79 -44.80
CA GLU A 647 -22.10 -12.46 -44.81
C GLU A 647 -21.87 -11.01 -44.40
N ALA A 648 -22.64 -10.06 -44.95
CA ALA A 648 -22.56 -8.64 -44.60
C ALA A 648 -22.94 -8.36 -43.13
N LEU A 649 -23.93 -9.07 -42.58
CA LEU A 649 -24.29 -8.96 -41.16
C LEU A 649 -23.18 -9.49 -40.24
N LEU A 650 -22.55 -10.61 -40.60
CA LEU A 650 -21.41 -11.16 -39.86
C LEU A 650 -20.18 -10.24 -39.93
N GLY A 651 -19.91 -9.63 -41.09
CA GLY A 651 -18.84 -8.62 -41.24
C GLY A 651 -19.09 -7.34 -40.43
N ALA A 652 -20.32 -6.80 -40.48
CA ALA A 652 -20.72 -5.67 -39.65
C ALA A 652 -20.68 -6.00 -38.15
N GLY A 653 -21.08 -7.23 -37.77
CA GLY A 653 -21.02 -7.72 -36.39
C GLY A 653 -19.59 -7.82 -35.87
N ALA A 654 -18.65 -8.35 -36.67
CA ALA A 654 -17.24 -8.45 -36.28
C ALA A 654 -16.58 -7.07 -36.10
N VAL A 655 -16.83 -6.12 -37.00
CA VAL A 655 -16.37 -4.72 -36.85
C VAL A 655 -17.00 -4.07 -35.62
N GLY A 656 -18.30 -4.27 -35.40
CA GLY A 656 -19.02 -3.75 -34.24
C GLY A 656 -18.51 -4.31 -32.90
N LEU A 657 -18.16 -5.60 -32.83
CA LEU A 657 -17.52 -6.21 -31.66
C LEU A 657 -16.20 -5.52 -31.31
N GLY A 658 -15.35 -5.27 -32.31
CA GLY A 658 -14.09 -4.53 -32.12
C GLY A 658 -14.31 -3.09 -31.64
N GLY A 659 -15.27 -2.39 -32.25
CA GLY A 659 -15.67 -1.04 -31.82
C GLY A 659 -16.22 -0.99 -30.41
N ALA A 660 -17.04 -1.96 -30.02
CA ALA A 660 -17.65 -2.04 -28.68
C ALA A 660 -16.59 -2.28 -27.60
N LEU A 661 -15.59 -3.12 -27.87
CA LEU A 661 -14.47 -3.36 -26.96
C LEU A 661 -13.63 -2.10 -26.72
N ILE A 662 -13.29 -1.38 -27.79
CA ILE A 662 -12.51 -0.14 -27.69
C ILE A 662 -13.33 0.94 -26.97
N GLY A 663 -14.61 1.09 -27.31
CA GLY A 663 -15.51 2.00 -26.60
C GLY A 663 -15.67 1.64 -25.13
N GLY A 664 -15.83 0.36 -24.80
CA GLY A 664 -15.88 -0.12 -23.41
C GLY A 664 -14.59 0.17 -22.64
N ALA A 665 -13.42 -0.01 -23.25
CA ALA A 665 -12.14 0.34 -22.64
C ALA A 665 -12.03 1.85 -22.35
N VAL A 666 -12.50 2.70 -23.27
CA VAL A 666 -12.56 4.17 -23.07
C VAL A 666 -13.54 4.51 -21.94
N LEU A 667 -14.71 3.87 -21.91
CA LEU A 667 -15.72 4.07 -20.87
C LEU A 667 -15.16 3.74 -19.48
N ILE A 668 -14.50 2.59 -19.34
CA ILE A 668 -13.87 2.17 -18.08
C ILE A 668 -12.75 3.17 -17.72
N SER A 669 -11.89 3.53 -18.66
CA SER A 669 -10.78 4.46 -18.38
C SER A 669 -11.25 5.84 -17.93
N THR A 670 -12.39 6.32 -18.42
CA THR A 670 -12.90 7.66 -18.11
C THR A 670 -13.83 7.69 -16.90
N SER A 671 -14.53 6.59 -16.61
CA SER A 671 -15.46 6.52 -15.47
C SER A 671 -14.77 6.23 -14.13
N PHE A 672 -13.62 5.55 -14.14
CA PHE A 672 -12.93 5.12 -12.90
C PHE A 672 -11.75 6.00 -12.47
N GLY A 673 -11.44 7.08 -13.19
CA GLY A 673 -10.31 7.97 -12.90
C GLY A 673 -10.46 8.87 -11.66
N GLY A 674 -11.52 8.69 -10.86
CA GLY A 674 -11.78 9.46 -9.63
C GLY A 674 -11.73 8.62 -8.35
N GLU A 675 -12.25 7.38 -8.37
CA GLU A 675 -12.34 6.51 -7.17
C GLU A 675 -11.20 5.48 -7.07
N VAL A 676 -10.65 5.01 -8.19
CA VAL A 676 -9.62 3.95 -8.18
C VAL A 676 -8.21 4.50 -7.90
N ASP A 677 -8.00 5.80 -8.14
CA ASP A 677 -6.72 6.49 -7.90
C ASP A 677 -6.44 6.75 -6.40
N ALA A 678 -7.40 6.46 -5.51
CA ALA A 678 -7.25 6.60 -4.07
C ALA A 678 -6.32 5.54 -3.44
N SER A 679 -6.06 4.41 -4.11
CA SER A 679 -5.16 3.36 -3.61
C SER A 679 -3.92 3.18 -4.50
N LEU A 680 -2.74 3.01 -3.87
CA LEU A 680 -1.47 2.76 -4.56
C LEU A 680 -1.51 1.51 -5.47
N LEU A 681 -2.33 0.52 -5.11
CA LEU A 681 -2.55 -0.66 -5.93
C LEU A 681 -3.42 -0.33 -7.16
N GLY A 682 -4.43 0.51 -6.99
CA GLY A 682 -5.33 0.97 -8.05
C GLY A 682 -4.62 1.76 -9.14
N THR A 683 -3.67 2.63 -8.80
CA THR A 683 -2.91 3.44 -9.79
C THR A 683 -1.93 2.59 -10.60
N VAL A 684 -1.18 1.69 -9.96
CA VAL A 684 -0.21 0.80 -10.63
C VAL A 684 -0.92 -0.23 -11.52
N VAL A 685 -2.03 -0.80 -11.03
CA VAL A 685 -2.74 -1.87 -11.74
C VAL A 685 -3.68 -1.32 -12.82
N SER A 686 -4.28 -0.13 -12.63
CA SER A 686 -5.07 0.51 -13.70
C SER A 686 -4.21 0.89 -14.91
N GLY A 687 -2.96 1.30 -14.69
CA GLY A 687 -1.99 1.53 -15.76
C GLY A 687 -1.71 0.29 -16.61
N GLN A 688 -1.57 -0.88 -15.97
CA GLN A 688 -1.30 -2.15 -16.67
C GLN A 688 -2.53 -2.74 -17.36
N LEU A 689 -3.72 -2.66 -16.74
CA LEU A 689 -4.97 -3.18 -17.33
C LEU A 689 -5.42 -2.38 -18.55
N ARG A 690 -5.23 -1.05 -18.56
CA ARG A 690 -5.61 -0.17 -19.69
C ARG A 690 -4.88 -0.53 -20.98
N GLY A 691 -3.58 -0.83 -20.92
CA GLY A 691 -2.80 -1.19 -22.11
C GLY A 691 -3.24 -2.52 -22.72
N PHE A 692 -3.45 -3.54 -21.88
CA PHE A 692 -3.83 -4.88 -22.34
C PHE A 692 -5.20 -4.90 -23.03
N HIS A 693 -6.22 -4.25 -22.46
CA HIS A 693 -7.57 -4.23 -23.03
C HIS A 693 -7.65 -3.47 -24.37
N VAL A 694 -6.88 -2.38 -24.52
CA VAL A 694 -6.81 -1.63 -25.77
C VAL A 694 -6.14 -2.44 -26.88
N VAL A 695 -5.04 -3.14 -26.58
CA VAL A 695 -4.37 -4.02 -27.55
C VAL A 695 -5.31 -5.12 -28.02
N LEU A 696 -6.08 -5.72 -27.11
CA LEU A 696 -7.03 -6.76 -27.45
C LEU A 696 -8.19 -6.23 -28.31
N GLY A 697 -8.76 -5.08 -27.96
CA GLY A 697 -9.78 -4.41 -28.76
C GLY A 697 -9.29 -4.07 -30.17
N ALA A 698 -8.04 -3.61 -30.30
CA ALA A 698 -7.41 -3.37 -31.59
C ALA A 698 -7.28 -4.66 -32.42
N LEU A 699 -6.93 -5.79 -31.81
CA LEU A 699 -6.82 -7.08 -32.49
C LEU A 699 -8.19 -7.57 -33.01
N VAL A 700 -9.25 -7.46 -32.21
CA VAL A 700 -10.62 -7.79 -32.64
C VAL A 700 -11.08 -6.88 -33.78
N LEU A 701 -10.77 -5.58 -33.69
CA LEU A 701 -11.06 -4.65 -34.77
C LEU A 701 -10.36 -5.04 -36.07
N VAL A 702 -9.06 -5.39 -36.01
CA VAL A 702 -8.31 -5.85 -37.19
C VAL A 702 -8.96 -7.09 -37.80
N VAL A 703 -9.36 -8.07 -36.98
CA VAL A 703 -10.10 -9.26 -37.45
C VAL A 703 -11.41 -8.87 -38.14
N GLY A 704 -12.17 -7.94 -37.55
CA GLY A 704 -13.40 -7.42 -38.15
C GLY A 704 -13.18 -6.69 -39.48
N VAL A 705 -12.13 -5.87 -39.57
CA VAL A 705 -11.75 -5.16 -40.81
C VAL A 705 -11.37 -6.14 -41.91
N VAL A 706 -10.60 -7.19 -41.58
CA VAL A 706 -10.24 -8.25 -42.54
C VAL A 706 -11.48 -9.01 -43.01
N ALA A 707 -12.38 -9.38 -42.09
CA ALA A 707 -13.65 -10.05 -42.43
C ALA A 707 -14.51 -9.20 -43.38
N ALA A 708 -14.72 -7.92 -43.04
CA ALA A 708 -15.44 -6.99 -43.90
C ALA A 708 -14.76 -6.83 -45.27
N GLY A 709 -13.43 -6.72 -45.30
CA GLY A 709 -12.67 -6.58 -46.53
C GLY A 709 -12.74 -7.81 -47.43
N GLN A 710 -12.71 -9.01 -46.85
CA GLN A 710 -12.93 -10.26 -47.58
C GLN A 710 -14.30 -10.29 -48.25
N ILE A 711 -15.36 -9.88 -47.56
CA ILE A 711 -16.73 -9.87 -48.13
C ILE A 711 -16.84 -8.91 -49.31
N VAL A 712 -16.34 -7.67 -49.16
CA VAL A 712 -16.39 -6.68 -50.26
C VAL A 712 -15.55 -7.15 -51.45
N THR A 713 -14.38 -7.75 -51.17
CA THR A 713 -13.52 -8.32 -52.21
C THR A 713 -14.22 -9.49 -52.91
N LEU A 714 -14.85 -10.39 -52.16
CA LEU A 714 -15.57 -11.54 -52.71
C LEU A 714 -16.77 -11.10 -53.56
N SER A 715 -17.53 -10.12 -53.10
CA SER A 715 -18.62 -9.47 -53.83
C SER A 715 -18.15 -8.90 -55.17
N TYR A 716 -16.99 -8.22 -55.17
CA TYR A 716 -16.35 -7.72 -56.38
C TYR A 716 -15.93 -8.84 -57.33
N LEU A 717 -15.26 -9.88 -56.81
CA LEU A 717 -14.73 -10.99 -57.61
C LEU A 717 -15.85 -11.81 -58.27
N GLU A 718 -16.92 -12.15 -57.55
CA GLU A 718 -18.02 -12.96 -58.12
C GLU A 718 -18.82 -12.23 -59.20
N ARG A 719 -18.66 -10.90 -59.35
CA ARG A 719 -19.41 -10.07 -60.30
C ARG A 719 -18.51 -9.34 -61.28
N GLN A 720 -17.28 -9.79 -61.44
CA GLN A 720 -16.33 -9.18 -62.39
C GLN A 720 -16.90 -9.08 -63.80
N SER A 721 -17.65 -10.09 -64.26
CA SER A 721 -18.30 -10.09 -65.57
C SER A 721 -19.44 -9.05 -65.68
N ASP A 722 -20.33 -8.99 -64.69
CA ASP A 722 -21.41 -7.99 -64.63
C ASP A 722 -20.85 -6.55 -64.54
N LEU A 723 -19.81 -6.35 -63.73
CA LEU A 723 -19.12 -5.06 -63.58
C LEU A 723 -18.33 -4.67 -64.84
N ALA A 724 -17.80 -5.65 -65.58
CA ALA A 724 -17.15 -5.41 -66.87
C ALA A 724 -18.16 -4.92 -67.92
N VAL A 725 -19.37 -5.48 -67.93
CA VAL A 725 -20.48 -5.00 -68.78
C VAL A 725 -20.88 -3.57 -68.41
N LEU A 726 -21.02 -3.26 -67.10
CA LEU A 726 -21.31 -1.89 -66.66
C LEU A 726 -20.21 -0.90 -67.05
N ARG A 727 -18.93 -1.32 -66.98
CA ARG A 727 -17.79 -0.52 -67.45
C ARG A 727 -17.80 -0.34 -68.97
N ALA A 728 -18.21 -1.35 -69.74
CA ALA A 728 -18.40 -1.24 -71.19
C ALA A 728 -19.56 -0.31 -71.57
N LEU A 729 -20.58 -0.22 -70.72
CA LEU A 729 -21.72 0.70 -70.86
C LEU A 729 -21.45 2.11 -70.30
N GLY A 730 -20.20 2.43 -69.97
CA GLY A 730 -19.77 3.79 -69.62
C GLY A 730 -19.51 4.06 -68.12
N TRP A 731 -19.56 3.04 -67.24
CA TRP A 731 -19.16 3.25 -65.84
C TRP A 731 -17.66 3.47 -65.70
N HIS A 732 -17.27 4.57 -65.04
CA HIS A 732 -15.87 4.86 -64.75
C HIS A 732 -15.33 3.95 -63.63
N ARG A 733 -14.00 3.72 -63.60
CA ARG A 733 -13.31 2.98 -62.51
C ARG A 733 -13.64 3.51 -61.12
N ARG A 734 -13.87 4.82 -61.00
CA ARG A 734 -14.19 5.51 -59.74
C ARG A 734 -15.59 5.13 -59.25
N THR A 735 -16.54 4.90 -60.15
CA THR A 735 -17.90 4.51 -59.81
C THR A 735 -17.94 3.09 -59.25
N VAL A 736 -17.17 2.17 -59.84
CA VAL A 736 -17.05 0.78 -59.34
C VAL A 736 -16.32 0.74 -57.99
N ALA A 737 -15.25 1.52 -57.85
CA ALA A 737 -14.55 1.72 -56.58
C ALA A 737 -15.47 2.30 -55.50
N ALA A 738 -16.29 3.29 -55.86
CA ALA A 738 -17.23 3.93 -54.93
C ALA A 738 -18.29 2.95 -54.41
N VAL A 739 -18.77 1.98 -55.21
CA VAL A 739 -19.68 0.93 -54.74
C VAL A 739 -19.03 0.09 -53.63
N ALA A 740 -17.77 -0.35 -53.82
CA ALA A 740 -17.04 -1.13 -52.83
C ALA A 740 -16.78 -0.33 -51.53
N VAL A 741 -16.42 0.95 -51.66
CA VAL A 741 -16.24 1.85 -50.51
C VAL A 741 -17.56 2.06 -49.76
N ILE A 742 -18.67 2.30 -50.47
CA ILE A 742 -19.98 2.46 -49.85
C ILE A 742 -20.39 1.20 -49.10
N GLN A 743 -20.17 0.00 -49.66
CA GLN A 743 -20.47 -1.26 -48.97
C GLN A 743 -19.67 -1.39 -47.66
N ALA A 744 -18.36 -1.12 -47.72
CA ALA A 744 -17.48 -1.19 -46.57
C ALA A 744 -17.85 -0.17 -45.47
N LEU A 745 -18.16 1.08 -45.86
CA LEU A 745 -18.63 2.12 -44.95
C LEU A 745 -19.99 1.80 -44.34
N VAL A 746 -20.93 1.23 -45.10
CA VAL A 746 -22.24 0.82 -44.58
C VAL A 746 -22.07 -0.29 -43.54
N MET A 747 -21.20 -1.28 -43.78
CA MET A 747 -20.89 -2.31 -42.78
C MET A 747 -20.26 -1.71 -41.51
N GLY A 748 -19.31 -0.78 -41.67
CA GLY A 748 -18.69 -0.07 -40.54
C GLY A 748 -19.68 0.80 -39.75
N LEU A 749 -20.62 1.46 -40.44
CA LEU A 749 -21.66 2.28 -39.81
C LEU A 749 -22.68 1.42 -39.04
N VAL A 750 -23.18 0.34 -39.66
CA VAL A 750 -24.13 -0.58 -38.99
C VAL A 750 -23.47 -1.24 -37.77
N GLY A 751 -22.23 -1.72 -37.93
CA GLY A 751 -21.44 -2.25 -36.83
C GLY A 751 -21.19 -1.21 -35.73
N GLY A 752 -20.85 0.02 -36.12
CA GLY A 752 -20.58 1.12 -35.20
C GLY A 752 -21.80 1.60 -34.42
N ILE A 753 -22.99 1.62 -35.03
CA ILE A 753 -24.25 1.94 -34.33
C ILE A 753 -24.54 0.86 -33.28
N ALA A 754 -24.39 -0.42 -33.63
CA ALA A 754 -24.57 -1.52 -32.69
C ALA A 754 -23.53 -1.45 -31.54
N ALA A 755 -22.28 -1.11 -31.86
CA ALA A 755 -21.21 -0.92 -30.88
C ALA A 755 -21.51 0.22 -29.91
N ALA A 756 -21.88 1.39 -30.42
CA ALA A 756 -22.24 2.56 -29.62
C ALA A 756 -23.45 2.28 -28.71
N ALA A 757 -24.48 1.60 -29.22
CA ALA A 757 -25.63 1.20 -28.41
C ALA A 757 -25.23 0.24 -27.28
N CYS A 758 -24.33 -0.71 -27.55
CA CYS A 758 -23.81 -1.62 -26.54
C CYS A 758 -23.02 -0.89 -25.44
N VAL A 759 -22.17 0.07 -25.83
CA VAL A 759 -21.38 0.88 -24.87
C VAL A 759 -22.27 1.80 -24.04
N ALA A 760 -23.28 2.42 -24.65
CA ALA A 760 -24.27 3.23 -23.95
C ALA A 760 -25.07 2.40 -22.94
N LEU A 761 -25.52 1.20 -23.33
CA LEU A 761 -26.21 0.26 -22.43
C LEU A 761 -25.31 -0.16 -21.27
N ALA A 762 -24.05 -0.51 -21.54
CA ALA A 762 -23.10 -0.90 -20.51
C ALA A 762 -22.88 0.23 -19.49
N GLY A 763 -22.71 1.46 -19.97
CA GLY A 763 -22.57 2.61 -19.10
C GLY A 763 -23.78 2.91 -18.24
N TRP A 764 -24.99 2.73 -18.79
CA TRP A 764 -26.23 2.86 -18.03
C TRP A 764 -26.34 1.80 -16.92
N VAL A 765 -26.03 0.53 -17.24
CA VAL A 765 -26.04 -0.58 -16.25
C VAL A 765 -25.00 -0.36 -15.15
N LEU A 766 -23.84 0.21 -15.49
CA LEU A 766 -22.76 0.49 -14.55
C LEU A 766 -22.95 1.78 -13.74
N GLY A 767 -24.02 2.55 -14.00
CA GLY A 767 -24.24 3.84 -13.33
C GLY A 767 -23.19 4.91 -13.68
N ALA A 768 -22.52 4.77 -14.82
CA ALA A 768 -21.48 5.72 -15.26
C ALA A 768 -22.09 7.07 -15.64
N ALA A 769 -21.32 8.15 -15.45
CA ALA A 769 -21.75 9.50 -15.80
C ALA A 769 -22.07 9.63 -17.32
N VAL A 770 -22.98 10.54 -17.66
CA VAL A 770 -23.50 10.72 -19.03
C VAL A 770 -22.42 11.20 -20.01
N ALA A 771 -21.53 12.10 -19.56
CA ALA A 771 -20.46 12.63 -20.40
C ALA A 771 -19.45 11.56 -20.86
N PRO A 772 -18.85 10.73 -19.97
CA PRO A 772 -17.92 9.68 -20.38
C PRO A 772 -18.60 8.58 -21.21
N THR A 773 -19.85 8.24 -20.92
CA THR A 773 -20.63 7.28 -21.73
C THR A 773 -20.89 7.77 -23.15
N ALA A 774 -21.23 9.05 -23.32
CA ALA A 774 -21.38 9.64 -24.63
C ALA A 774 -20.05 9.64 -25.41
N ALA A 775 -18.95 10.04 -24.78
CA ALA A 775 -17.63 10.05 -25.40
C ALA A 775 -17.17 8.65 -25.84
N ALA A 776 -17.35 7.66 -24.99
CA ALA A 776 -17.02 6.26 -25.27
C ALA A 776 -17.86 5.67 -26.42
N SER A 777 -19.16 6.02 -26.48
CA SER A 777 -20.06 5.59 -27.55
C SER A 777 -19.68 6.23 -28.89
N CYS A 778 -19.31 7.52 -28.89
CA CYS A 778 -18.78 8.20 -30.07
C CYS A 778 -17.47 7.58 -30.57
N ALA A 779 -16.57 7.22 -29.65
CA ALA A 779 -15.32 6.53 -29.98
C ALA A 779 -15.59 5.16 -30.64
N ALA A 780 -16.50 4.36 -30.09
CA ALA A 780 -16.90 3.07 -30.66
C ALA A 780 -17.42 3.20 -32.10
N LEU A 781 -18.28 4.20 -32.34
CA LEU A 781 -18.82 4.50 -33.67
C LEU A 781 -17.72 4.93 -34.64
N ALA A 782 -16.89 5.91 -34.24
CA ALA A 782 -15.83 6.46 -35.09
C ALA A 782 -14.83 5.37 -35.51
N VAL A 783 -14.39 4.55 -34.57
CA VAL A 783 -13.43 3.46 -34.82
C VAL A 783 -14.03 2.40 -35.76
N SER A 784 -15.31 2.06 -35.60
CA SER A 784 -16.00 1.10 -36.47
C SER A 784 -16.16 1.61 -37.91
N VAL A 785 -16.48 2.89 -38.08
CA VAL A 785 -16.60 3.54 -39.40
C VAL A 785 -15.24 3.63 -40.08
N LEU A 786 -14.19 4.02 -39.34
CA LEU A 786 -12.81 4.03 -39.85
C LEU A 786 -12.36 2.63 -40.26
N GLY A 787 -12.65 1.62 -39.45
CA GLY A 787 -12.39 0.21 -39.77
C GLY A 787 -13.11 -0.25 -41.04
N GLY A 788 -14.40 0.09 -41.19
CA GLY A 788 -15.14 -0.16 -42.42
C GLY A 788 -14.52 0.54 -43.63
N GLY A 789 -14.01 1.77 -43.48
CA GLY A 789 -13.25 2.45 -44.52
C GLY A 789 -11.99 1.69 -44.93
N LEU A 790 -11.18 1.25 -43.96
CA LEU A 790 -9.97 0.47 -44.18
C LEU A 790 -10.23 -0.86 -44.90
N ALA A 791 -11.37 -1.50 -44.63
CA ALA A 791 -11.78 -2.74 -45.29
C ALA A 791 -11.93 -2.60 -46.82
N SER A 792 -12.13 -1.38 -47.34
CA SER A 792 -12.23 -1.12 -48.77
C SER A 792 -10.90 -1.14 -49.54
N ALA A 793 -9.75 -1.17 -48.85
CA ALA A 793 -8.42 -1.04 -49.46
C ALA A 793 -8.11 -2.15 -50.50
N GLY A 794 -8.40 -3.41 -50.17
CA GLY A 794 -8.22 -4.56 -51.08
C GLY A 794 -9.00 -4.43 -52.39
N PRO A 795 -10.33 -4.27 -52.36
CA PRO A 795 -11.15 -4.14 -53.57
C PRO A 795 -10.83 -2.84 -54.34
N LEU A 796 -10.41 -1.76 -53.68
CA LEU A 796 -9.91 -0.56 -54.36
C LEU A 796 -8.67 -0.85 -55.22
N LEU A 797 -7.69 -1.57 -54.66
CA LEU A 797 -6.48 -1.97 -55.40
C LEU A 797 -6.82 -2.86 -56.60
N LEU A 798 -7.74 -3.81 -56.44
CA LEU A 798 -8.19 -4.70 -57.51
C LEU A 798 -8.95 -3.94 -58.61
N ALA A 799 -9.89 -3.06 -58.22
CA ALA A 799 -10.69 -2.28 -59.15
C ALA A 799 -9.86 -1.31 -60.00
N TRP A 800 -8.75 -0.80 -59.44
CA TRP A 800 -7.83 0.11 -60.13
C TRP A 800 -6.88 -0.61 -61.08
N LYS A 801 -6.40 -1.81 -60.71
CA LYS A 801 -5.49 -2.62 -61.54
C LYS A 801 -6.18 -3.34 -62.71
N ALA A 802 -7.48 -3.63 -62.61
CA ALA A 802 -8.16 -4.43 -63.63
C ALA A 802 -8.51 -3.65 -64.92
N SER A 803 -8.08 -4.19 -66.08
CA SER A 803 -8.44 -3.72 -67.42
C SER A 803 -9.72 -4.42 -67.93
N PRO A 804 -10.62 -3.73 -68.67
CA PRO A 804 -11.87 -4.32 -69.16
C PRO A 804 -11.66 -5.54 -70.06
N SER A 805 -10.59 -5.53 -70.86
CA SER A 805 -10.25 -6.61 -71.78
C SER A 805 -9.75 -7.89 -71.10
N ALA A 806 -9.13 -7.78 -69.93
CA ALA A 806 -8.72 -8.94 -69.13
C ALA A 806 -9.89 -9.56 -68.36
N LEU A 807 -10.86 -8.73 -67.93
CA LEU A 807 -12.05 -9.16 -67.18
C LEU A 807 -13.13 -9.85 -68.01
N LEU A 808 -13.13 -9.66 -69.34
CA LEU A 808 -14.12 -10.27 -70.26
C LEU A 808 -13.63 -11.59 -70.89
N ARG A 809 -12.34 -11.94 -70.71
CA ARG A 809 -11.75 -13.18 -71.27
C ARG A 809 -11.80 -14.36 -70.30
N ASN A 810 -12.00 -14.09 -69.02
CA ASN A 810 -12.19 -15.07 -67.93
C ASN A 810 -13.65 -15.03 -67.49
#